data_AF-A0A2N8MK52-F1
#
_entry.id   AF-A0A2N8MK52-F1
#
_cell.length_a   1.000
_cell.length_b   1.000
_cell.length_c   1.000
_cell.angle_alpha   90.00
_cell.angle_beta   90.00
_cell.angle_gamma   90.00
#
_symmetry.space_group_name_H-M   'P 1'
#
loop_
_entity.id
_entity.type
_entity.pdbx_description
1 polymer ?
#
loop_
_entity_poly.entity_id
_entity_poly.type
_entity_poly.pdbx_seq_one_letter_code
_entity_poly.pdbx_strand_id
1 'polypeptide(L)'
;MRRGYLAASAFAVSVGVVAALLTGTATAANDPGAAKSNSGWLATKLKPDGTLENPNGGDLPDHGLMIDALFAMYASGEGAKAEPIVKYLDEQGHATDYFTWDGLIPDGGEFDFSDIIVGGAAAKTLVAAEVAGRNPRNFDGYDMVAETKAAIMRKGPDIGRVSDYSKDPRLADSVSNNANMFGQSLGVIGLAAVGENDQLAIDKLVTQQCSEGYFRIFFAYIKTTETGDHVTADGHKVSTCDEGKPFDLSAKDGDATGFALSAMLAARKAGAAGLDGPIAKTVSWLLANQDPGGGWGGGVGTEAPNTNSTGLILQALADVGGADAAVDKGVRFLKAAQATAAADSGNRLAGDIGAIAYNPESYVAARANGIGGLDTWIRAGAQASLGLSQVGFSDLAKGGGPPTSSSVSETPTSTPSETSSSTGTPTSTTSEPEPTSTTTTTTTTTTTTTTTTTKTTTTSVTPTPGTSSSPATSPPAPSTVTVTNTPPAAKPQETKPAPKTTTPKPKKAVTPRASTGARVAPPTAIATPVAIPGTATPASRLGAYLTNRLVGGDHVEVTEDGKTYVDYDATAELVLALRALDEQPDTVARASKFLLTPEAVQAYAHGAPYEQSGASYAEPLAKLVLVGEFAKADVGQLRADLVKLRGADGKFTDTGSFADADETVERHAWALLATTADPGPAVELLLSRQCADGTFPKHLDTAECGSGDLGATAAAVTALAARPHTDAAPSAKRPDGWTERRVSAFVSAVSALGVRPTGEGMVTGEAGEPDVALSATVAAARQIAGLDASGTARSLGKLVQADGGFAKGSVAASDGKTDFPTSLAAAQGVAGRSWLTAADSPLSPAVRLPLSDVSAENAVSGTQLQAAAQTTQPPWTTWGLVGLAVLLLAAAIVLIFLLRRFIKTKGATP
;
A
#
# COMPACT_ATOMS: atom_id res chain seq x y z
N MET A 1 13.18 -52.99 29.27
CA MET A 1 14.39 -53.37 28.51
C MET A 1 14.14 -53.04 27.06
N ARG A 2 15.13 -52.39 26.41
CA ARG A 2 15.49 -52.42 24.98
C ARG A 2 14.35 -52.29 23.96
N ARG A 3 14.31 -51.17 23.21
CA ARG A 3 14.95 -51.04 21.87
C ARG A 3 14.42 -52.14 20.93
N GLY A 4 13.66 -51.85 19.89
CA GLY A 4 14.04 -50.92 18.81
C GLY A 4 14.38 -51.76 17.57
N TYR A 5 14.28 -51.10 16.40
CA TYR A 5 14.60 -51.57 15.05
C TYR A 5 13.48 -52.42 14.42
N LEU A 6 12.89 -52.01 13.29
CA LEU A 6 13.58 -51.74 12.03
C LEU A 6 13.09 -50.47 11.33
N ALA A 7 14.10 -49.69 10.93
CA ALA A 7 14.00 -48.66 9.90
C ALA A 7 14.23 -49.28 8.52
N ALA A 8 13.85 -48.49 7.51
CA ALA A 8 14.41 -48.39 6.17
C ALA A 8 13.66 -49.09 5.01
N SER A 9 13.45 -48.26 3.97
CA SER A 9 12.96 -48.52 2.60
C SER A 9 11.43 -48.41 2.49
N ALA A 10 10.83 -47.44 1.80
CA ALA A 10 11.25 -46.61 0.66
C ALA A 10 10.46 -45.27 0.71
N PHE A 11 10.98 -44.06 0.50
CA PHE A 11 12.04 -43.58 -0.39
C PHE A 11 11.83 -44.01 -1.86
N ALA A 12 10.64 -43.75 -2.42
CA ALA A 12 10.41 -43.81 -3.88
C ALA A 12 9.12 -43.12 -4.41
N VAL A 13 8.28 -42.47 -3.59
CA VAL A 13 7.01 -41.84 -4.10
C VAL A 13 6.90 -40.36 -3.74
N SER A 14 7.93 -39.78 -3.12
CA SER A 14 7.91 -38.39 -2.62
C SER A 14 8.40 -37.32 -3.61
N VAL A 15 8.64 -37.67 -4.88
CA VAL A 15 9.18 -36.75 -5.90
C VAL A 15 8.15 -36.40 -6.99
N GLY A 16 7.01 -37.10 -7.07
CA GLY A 16 6.02 -36.93 -8.15
C GLY A 16 4.77 -36.09 -7.85
N VAL A 17 4.49 -35.76 -6.59
CA VAL A 17 3.23 -35.06 -6.19
C VAL A 17 3.49 -33.70 -5.53
N VAL A 18 4.76 -33.33 -5.31
CA VAL A 18 5.17 -32.02 -4.77
C VAL A 18 5.17 -30.92 -5.87
N ALA A 19 4.92 -31.26 -7.13
CA ALA A 19 5.01 -30.32 -8.26
C ALA A 19 3.67 -29.81 -8.82
N ALA A 20 2.50 -30.14 -8.23
CA ALA A 20 1.20 -29.88 -8.88
C ALA A 20 0.11 -29.20 -8.03
N LEU A 21 0.42 -28.56 -6.90
CA LEU A 21 -0.55 -27.77 -6.11
C LEU A 21 -0.15 -26.30 -5.89
N LEU A 22 0.72 -25.78 -6.76
CA LEU A 22 1.09 -24.37 -6.84
C LEU A 22 0.17 -23.60 -7.80
N THR A 23 -1.10 -23.40 -7.44
CA THR A 23 -2.00 -22.41 -8.08
C THR A 23 -3.11 -22.07 -7.09
N GLY A 24 -3.38 -20.86 -6.62
CA GLY A 24 -2.82 -19.52 -6.74
C GLY A 24 -3.70 -18.64 -5.83
N THR A 25 -3.11 -17.75 -5.02
CA THR A 25 -3.82 -16.93 -4.02
C THR A 25 -4.01 -15.52 -4.56
N ALA A 26 -5.25 -15.02 -4.64
CA ALA A 26 -5.52 -13.63 -5.05
C ALA A 26 -5.36 -12.67 -3.86
N THR A 27 -4.12 -12.24 -3.63
CA THR A 27 -3.76 -10.93 -3.09
C THR A 27 -4.25 -9.84 -4.06
N ALA A 28 -4.38 -8.57 -3.67
CA ALA A 28 -4.17 -7.53 -4.69
C ALA A 28 -2.68 -7.55 -5.00
N ALA A 29 -2.32 -8.51 -5.83
CA ALA A 29 -1.00 -8.65 -6.40
C ALA A 29 -0.70 -7.36 -7.18
N ASN A 30 0.55 -7.21 -7.60
CA ASN A 30 0.85 -6.45 -8.80
C ASN A 30 -0.32 -6.50 -9.83
N ASP A 31 -0.46 -5.46 -10.63
CA ASP A 31 -1.35 -5.48 -11.79
C ASP A 31 -0.52 -5.54 -13.08
N PRO A 32 0.09 -6.72 -13.40
CA PRO A 32 0.81 -6.89 -14.65
C PRO A 32 -0.05 -6.56 -15.86
N GLY A 33 -1.38 -6.77 -15.80
CA GLY A 33 -2.27 -6.43 -16.90
C GLY A 33 -2.24 -4.93 -17.20
N ALA A 34 -2.40 -4.11 -16.17
CA ALA A 34 -2.29 -2.66 -16.25
C ALA A 34 -0.89 -2.21 -16.71
N ALA A 35 0.18 -2.77 -16.13
CA ALA A 35 1.56 -2.44 -16.51
C ALA A 35 1.87 -2.83 -17.97
N LYS A 36 1.42 -4.01 -18.42
CA LYS A 36 1.57 -4.49 -19.81
C LYS A 36 0.80 -3.62 -20.78
N SER A 37 -0.41 -3.20 -20.42
CA SER A 37 -1.19 -2.27 -21.24
C SER A 37 -0.45 -0.94 -21.42
N ASN A 38 0.15 -0.42 -20.34
CA ASN A 38 0.96 0.80 -20.43
C ASN A 38 2.21 0.59 -21.27
N SER A 39 2.94 -0.52 -21.09
CA SER A 39 4.11 -0.86 -21.90
C SER A 39 3.76 -1.02 -23.39
N GLY A 40 2.57 -1.57 -23.70
CA GLY A 40 2.03 -1.58 -25.05
C GLY A 40 1.83 -0.16 -25.60
N TRP A 41 1.24 0.74 -24.83
CA TRP A 41 1.06 2.13 -25.22
C TRP A 41 2.40 2.87 -25.40
N LEU A 42 3.36 2.71 -24.47
CA LEU A 42 4.71 3.29 -24.55
C LEU A 42 5.43 2.86 -25.83
N ALA A 43 5.32 1.58 -26.21
CA ALA A 43 5.92 1.06 -27.43
C ALA A 43 5.36 1.75 -28.69
N THR A 44 4.10 2.19 -28.69
CA THR A 44 3.53 2.96 -29.81
C THR A 44 4.09 4.37 -29.95
N LYS A 45 4.81 4.86 -28.93
CA LYS A 45 5.39 6.21 -28.93
C LYS A 45 6.85 6.22 -29.39
N LEU A 46 7.47 5.06 -29.52
CA LEU A 46 8.80 4.93 -30.10
C LEU A 46 8.76 5.24 -31.61
N LYS A 47 9.78 5.95 -32.09
CA LYS A 47 10.07 6.06 -33.52
C LYS A 47 10.54 4.69 -34.05
N PRO A 48 10.56 4.47 -35.39
CA PRO A 48 10.98 3.19 -35.97
C PRO A 48 12.39 2.73 -35.60
N ASP A 49 13.27 3.67 -35.25
CA ASP A 49 14.64 3.41 -34.77
C ASP A 49 14.73 3.09 -33.27
N GLY A 50 13.60 3.12 -32.56
CA GLY A 50 13.53 2.86 -31.12
C GLY A 50 13.64 4.11 -30.24
N THR A 51 13.71 5.30 -30.82
CA THR A 51 13.94 6.54 -30.07
C THR A 51 12.65 7.23 -29.60
N LEU A 52 12.76 8.05 -28.55
CA LEU A 52 11.73 9.00 -28.13
C LEU A 52 12.14 10.43 -28.48
N GLU A 53 11.17 11.23 -28.93
CA GLU A 53 11.40 12.64 -29.23
C GLU A 53 11.77 13.43 -27.97
N ASN A 54 12.80 14.28 -28.08
CA ASN A 54 13.18 15.19 -27.01
C ASN A 54 12.22 16.39 -26.99
N PRO A 55 11.44 16.61 -25.90
CA PRO A 55 10.49 17.72 -25.82
C PRO A 55 11.16 19.09 -25.85
N ASN A 56 12.47 19.17 -25.55
CA ASN A 56 13.26 20.40 -25.59
C ASN A 56 13.84 20.70 -26.99
N GLY A 57 13.59 19.83 -27.97
CA GLY A 57 14.17 19.91 -29.32
C GLY A 57 15.62 19.43 -29.38
N GLY A 58 16.25 19.63 -30.55
CA GLY A 58 17.60 19.15 -30.85
C GLY A 58 17.60 17.84 -31.66
N ASP A 59 18.79 17.42 -32.08
CA ASP A 59 18.97 16.23 -32.91
C ASP A 59 19.03 14.93 -32.09
N LEU A 60 19.38 15.02 -30.80
CA LEU A 60 19.41 13.86 -29.91
C LEU A 60 18.01 13.49 -29.38
N PRO A 61 17.71 12.19 -29.27
CA PRO A 61 16.51 11.72 -28.60
C PRO A 61 16.60 11.88 -27.07
N ASP A 62 15.46 11.72 -26.39
CA ASP A 62 15.44 11.66 -24.93
C ASP A 62 15.87 10.27 -24.43
N HIS A 63 17.18 10.04 -24.39
CA HIS A 63 17.78 8.81 -23.90
C HIS A 63 17.36 8.47 -22.47
N GLY A 64 17.23 9.48 -21.61
CA GLY A 64 16.81 9.29 -20.22
C GLY A 64 15.42 8.68 -20.14
N LEU A 65 14.48 9.22 -20.91
CA LEU A 65 13.10 8.72 -20.98
C LEU A 65 12.99 7.40 -21.75
N MET A 66 13.83 7.18 -22.77
CA MET A 66 13.93 5.89 -23.45
C MET A 66 14.32 4.78 -22.46
N ILE A 67 15.32 5.03 -21.61
CA ILE A 67 15.73 4.05 -20.60
C ILE A 67 14.61 3.84 -19.55
N ASP A 68 13.85 4.87 -19.18
CA ASP A 68 12.70 4.69 -18.27
C ASP A 68 11.61 3.81 -18.91
N ALA A 69 11.34 4.00 -20.21
CA ALA A 69 10.41 3.16 -20.96
C ALA A 69 10.92 1.70 -21.08
N LEU A 70 12.23 1.51 -21.25
CA LEU A 70 12.87 0.20 -21.18
C LEU A 70 12.62 -0.46 -19.82
N PHE A 71 12.87 0.25 -18.71
CA PHE A 71 12.59 -0.27 -17.36
C PHE A 71 11.14 -0.67 -17.18
N ALA A 72 10.19 0.14 -17.65
CA ALA A 72 8.76 -0.15 -17.61
C ALA A 72 8.40 -1.43 -18.38
N MET A 73 8.92 -1.59 -19.59
CA MET A 73 8.66 -2.74 -20.45
C MET A 73 9.24 -4.03 -19.85
N TYR A 74 10.44 -4.00 -19.29
CA TYR A 74 10.99 -5.17 -18.60
C TYR A 74 10.26 -5.49 -17.30
N ALA A 75 9.93 -4.47 -16.49
CA ALA A 75 9.19 -4.66 -15.25
C ALA A 75 7.80 -5.26 -15.48
N SER A 76 7.12 -4.91 -16.59
CA SER A 76 5.81 -5.49 -16.95
C SER A 76 5.89 -6.89 -17.59
N GLY A 77 7.10 -7.38 -17.89
CA GLY A 77 7.32 -8.64 -18.60
C GLY A 77 7.18 -8.53 -20.12
N GLU A 78 7.23 -7.32 -20.67
CA GLU A 78 7.14 -7.01 -22.10
C GLU A 78 8.48 -6.53 -22.68
N GLY A 79 9.61 -7.01 -22.12
CA GLY A 79 10.97 -6.57 -22.51
C GLY A 79 11.26 -6.65 -24.01
N ALA A 80 10.63 -7.56 -24.75
CA ALA A 80 10.73 -7.62 -26.21
C ALA A 80 10.30 -6.33 -26.92
N LYS A 81 9.41 -5.53 -26.32
CA LYS A 81 9.01 -4.21 -26.85
C LYS A 81 10.11 -3.16 -26.68
N ALA A 82 11.05 -3.36 -25.77
CA ALA A 82 12.18 -2.48 -25.54
C ALA A 82 13.39 -2.82 -26.42
N GLU A 83 13.36 -3.91 -27.19
CA GLU A 83 14.46 -4.30 -28.08
C GLU A 83 14.94 -3.18 -29.02
N PRO A 84 14.05 -2.34 -29.62
CA PRO A 84 14.49 -1.20 -30.41
C PRO A 84 15.35 -0.20 -29.62
N ILE A 85 15.02 0.05 -28.35
CA ILE A 85 15.79 0.92 -27.45
C ILE A 85 17.15 0.29 -27.14
N VAL A 86 17.17 -1.00 -26.81
CA VAL A 86 18.41 -1.75 -26.51
C VAL A 86 19.33 -1.74 -27.72
N LYS A 87 18.80 -2.03 -28.91
CA LYS A 87 19.55 -2.02 -30.16
C LYS A 87 20.13 -0.63 -30.46
N TYR A 88 19.35 0.42 -30.26
CA TYR A 88 19.80 1.80 -30.45
C TYR A 88 20.99 2.11 -29.52
N LEU A 89 20.85 1.83 -28.22
CA LEU A 89 21.90 2.12 -27.23
C LEU A 89 23.17 1.28 -27.44
N ASP A 90 23.02 -0.05 -27.62
CA ASP A 90 24.15 -0.99 -27.60
C ASP A 90 24.71 -1.31 -28.99
N GLU A 91 23.86 -1.74 -29.94
CA GLU A 91 24.33 -2.27 -31.23
C GLU A 91 24.65 -1.18 -32.24
N GLN A 92 23.93 -0.06 -32.17
CA GLN A 92 24.14 1.10 -33.05
C GLN A 92 25.14 2.09 -32.46
N GLY A 93 25.50 1.90 -31.20
CA GLY A 93 26.54 2.63 -30.49
C GLY A 93 26.16 4.05 -30.10
N HIS A 94 25.04 4.17 -29.38
CA HIS A 94 24.48 5.45 -28.92
C HIS A 94 24.35 5.52 -27.39
N ALA A 95 25.03 4.66 -26.63
CA ALA A 95 25.01 4.76 -25.18
C ALA A 95 25.83 5.98 -24.72
N THR A 96 26.96 6.26 -25.38
CA THR A 96 27.83 7.41 -25.09
C THR A 96 27.16 8.75 -25.31
N ASP A 97 26.20 8.84 -26.23
CA ASP A 97 25.38 10.04 -26.47
C ASP A 97 24.60 10.48 -25.23
N TYR A 98 24.37 9.55 -24.29
CA TYR A 98 23.67 9.83 -23.04
C TYR A 98 24.60 10.11 -21.86
N PHE A 99 25.66 9.33 -21.70
CA PHE A 99 26.52 9.41 -20.51
C PHE A 99 27.81 10.21 -20.71
N THR A 100 28.07 10.71 -21.92
CA THR A 100 29.17 11.63 -22.22
C THR A 100 28.67 12.95 -22.78
N TRP A 101 29.56 13.94 -22.97
CA TRP A 101 29.20 15.18 -23.66
C TRP A 101 29.41 15.12 -25.17
N ASP A 102 29.90 13.99 -25.72
CA ASP A 102 30.21 13.83 -27.14
C ASP A 102 28.99 14.10 -28.03
N GLY A 103 27.86 13.47 -27.72
CA GLY A 103 26.61 13.68 -28.46
C GLY A 103 26.03 15.10 -28.32
N LEU A 104 26.32 15.80 -27.23
CA LEU A 104 25.81 17.17 -26.99
C LEU A 104 26.61 18.24 -27.74
N ILE A 105 27.89 17.99 -27.97
CA ILE A 105 28.80 18.90 -28.67
C ILE A 105 29.56 18.10 -29.74
N PRO A 106 28.87 17.66 -30.81
CA PRO A 106 29.54 17.00 -31.92
C PRO A 106 30.54 17.97 -32.55
N ASP A 107 31.76 17.49 -32.82
CA ASP A 107 32.89 18.27 -33.34
C ASP A 107 33.53 19.27 -32.37
N GLY A 108 33.86 18.82 -31.14
CA GLY A 108 34.54 19.62 -30.10
C GLY A 108 35.92 20.20 -30.42
N GLY A 109 36.40 20.05 -31.66
CA GLY A 109 37.67 20.61 -32.13
C GLY A 109 38.87 19.87 -31.55
N GLU A 110 39.69 20.55 -30.75
CA GLU A 110 40.88 19.95 -30.10
C GLU A 110 40.52 19.11 -28.86
N PHE A 111 39.30 19.28 -28.33
CA PHE A 111 38.85 18.60 -27.12
C PHE A 111 37.97 17.41 -27.47
N ASP A 112 38.29 16.28 -26.86
CA ASP A 112 37.48 15.07 -26.94
C ASP A 112 36.42 15.12 -25.83
N PHE A 113 35.17 15.45 -26.19
CA PHE A 113 34.08 15.55 -25.22
C PHE A 113 33.56 14.18 -24.76
N SER A 114 34.03 13.08 -25.36
CA SER A 114 33.80 11.72 -24.85
C SER A 114 34.52 11.44 -23.53
N ASP A 115 35.54 12.26 -23.20
CA ASP A 115 36.22 12.20 -21.91
C ASP A 115 35.43 12.85 -20.77
N ILE A 116 34.36 13.61 -21.04
CA ILE A 116 33.48 14.16 -20.00
C ILE A 116 32.37 13.17 -19.72
N ILE A 117 32.30 12.69 -18.49
CA ILE A 117 31.37 11.66 -18.05
C ILE A 117 30.31 12.28 -17.14
N VAL A 118 29.04 12.01 -17.45
CA VAL A 118 27.89 12.34 -16.61
C VAL A 118 27.60 11.13 -15.71
N GLY A 119 28.02 11.19 -14.45
CA GLY A 119 28.09 10.02 -13.57
C GLY A 119 26.73 9.35 -13.36
N GLY A 120 25.68 10.14 -13.20
CA GLY A 120 24.31 9.62 -13.06
C GLY A 120 23.78 8.94 -14.33
N ALA A 121 24.14 9.44 -15.51
CA ALA A 121 23.76 8.84 -16.78
C ALA A 121 24.56 7.56 -17.07
N ALA A 122 25.84 7.52 -16.70
CA ALA A 122 26.65 6.30 -16.76
C ALA A 122 26.05 5.21 -15.86
N ALA A 123 25.68 5.57 -14.62
CA ALA A 123 25.02 4.66 -13.70
C ALA A 123 23.65 4.17 -14.21
N LYS A 124 22.84 5.05 -14.81
CA LYS A 124 21.55 4.65 -15.41
C LYS A 124 21.74 3.70 -16.60
N THR A 125 22.79 3.92 -17.39
CA THR A 125 23.17 3.07 -18.53
C THR A 125 23.66 1.70 -18.06
N LEU A 126 24.42 1.63 -16.96
CA LEU A 126 24.75 0.36 -16.31
C LEU A 126 23.49 -0.43 -15.97
N VAL A 127 22.53 0.19 -15.27
CA VAL A 127 21.25 -0.46 -14.93
C VAL A 127 20.49 -0.87 -16.19
N ALA A 128 20.48 -0.05 -17.26
CA ALA A 128 19.86 -0.40 -18.54
C ALA A 128 20.46 -1.66 -19.18
N ALA A 129 21.79 -1.79 -19.19
CA ALA A 129 22.47 -2.96 -19.72
C ALA A 129 22.07 -4.23 -18.97
N GLU A 130 22.02 -4.16 -17.64
CA GLU A 130 21.65 -5.30 -16.79
C GLU A 130 20.17 -5.68 -16.93
N VAL A 131 19.26 -4.70 -16.91
CA VAL A 131 17.82 -4.92 -17.12
C VAL A 131 17.56 -5.54 -18.49
N ALA A 132 18.30 -5.11 -19.51
CA ALA A 132 18.19 -5.64 -20.86
C ALA A 132 18.78 -7.07 -21.02
N GLY A 133 19.42 -7.61 -19.99
CA GLY A 133 20.14 -8.89 -20.06
C GLY A 133 21.37 -8.85 -20.96
N ARG A 134 21.90 -7.65 -21.25
CA ARG A 134 23.14 -7.45 -22.00
C ARG A 134 24.32 -7.53 -21.04
N ASN A 135 25.54 -7.67 -21.57
CA ASN A 135 26.73 -7.71 -20.74
C ASN A 135 27.07 -6.28 -20.27
N PRO A 136 26.94 -5.94 -18.97
CA PRO A 136 27.25 -4.58 -18.49
C PRO A 136 28.73 -4.22 -18.59
N ARG A 137 29.62 -5.21 -18.83
CA ARG A 137 31.05 -4.98 -19.08
C ARG A 137 31.40 -4.80 -20.56
N ASN A 138 30.41 -4.90 -21.44
CA ASN A 138 30.54 -4.70 -22.88
C ASN A 138 29.18 -4.27 -23.44
N PHE A 139 28.78 -3.05 -23.09
CA PHE A 139 27.57 -2.41 -23.58
C PHE A 139 28.01 -1.17 -24.36
N ASP A 140 27.69 -1.10 -25.65
CA ASP A 140 28.26 -0.16 -26.62
C ASP A 140 29.81 -0.22 -26.66
N GLY A 141 30.37 -1.40 -26.37
CA GLY A 141 31.82 -1.58 -26.24
C GLY A 141 32.45 -0.99 -24.96
N TYR A 142 31.65 -0.47 -24.03
CA TYR A 142 32.12 0.06 -22.73
C TYR A 142 31.90 -0.93 -21.58
N ASP A 143 32.82 -0.89 -20.60
CA ASP A 143 32.59 -1.51 -19.28
C ASP A 143 31.88 -0.50 -18.37
N MET A 144 30.54 -0.58 -18.33
CA MET A 144 29.71 0.33 -17.56
C MET A 144 29.86 0.14 -16.04
N VAL A 145 30.32 -1.03 -15.59
CA VAL A 145 30.69 -1.26 -14.18
C VAL A 145 31.93 -0.43 -13.83
N ALA A 146 32.95 -0.50 -14.68
CA ALA A 146 34.18 0.27 -14.51
C ALA A 146 33.91 1.78 -14.62
N GLU A 147 33.10 2.21 -15.59
CA GLU A 147 32.75 3.62 -15.79
C GLU A 147 31.99 4.19 -14.59
N THR A 148 30.98 3.46 -14.09
CA THR A 148 30.22 3.86 -12.90
C THR A 148 31.12 3.94 -11.65
N LYS A 149 32.07 3.00 -11.49
CA LYS A 149 33.05 3.05 -10.39
C LYS A 149 34.02 4.21 -10.48
N ALA A 150 34.42 4.59 -11.70
CA ALA A 150 35.30 5.72 -11.95
C ALA A 150 34.61 7.05 -11.63
N ALA A 151 33.30 7.14 -11.84
CA ALA A 151 32.48 8.29 -11.45
C ALA A 151 32.33 8.45 -9.92
N ILE A 152 32.61 7.42 -9.11
CA ILE A 152 32.60 7.53 -7.64
C ILE A 152 33.89 8.22 -7.19
N MET A 153 33.75 9.45 -6.71
CA MET A 153 34.90 10.23 -6.25
C MET A 153 35.59 9.56 -5.06
N ARG A 154 36.91 9.41 -5.14
CA ARG A 154 37.71 8.69 -4.13
C ARG A 154 38.38 9.60 -3.10
N LYS A 155 38.39 10.90 -3.38
CA LYS A 155 39.06 11.95 -2.62
C LYS A 155 38.28 13.25 -2.78
N GLY A 156 38.66 14.26 -2.01
CA GLY A 156 38.03 15.57 -2.08
C GLY A 156 36.70 15.65 -1.32
N PRO A 157 36.04 16.82 -1.37
CA PRO A 157 34.74 17.06 -0.72
C PRO A 157 33.62 16.14 -1.22
N ASP A 158 33.71 15.70 -2.47
CA ASP A 158 32.74 14.82 -3.11
C ASP A 158 32.99 13.32 -2.85
N ILE A 159 33.93 12.92 -1.97
CA ILE A 159 34.22 11.50 -1.71
C ILE A 159 32.96 10.62 -1.55
N GLY A 160 32.83 9.56 -2.35
CA GLY A 160 31.68 8.67 -2.42
C GLY A 160 30.53 9.13 -3.32
N ARG A 161 30.53 10.38 -3.79
CA ARG A 161 29.51 10.89 -4.72
C ARG A 161 29.78 10.36 -6.12
N VAL A 162 28.76 9.77 -6.74
CA VAL A 162 28.72 9.48 -8.19
C VAL A 162 28.64 10.83 -8.90
N SER A 163 29.75 11.30 -9.43
CA SER A 163 29.94 12.69 -9.87
C SER A 163 30.11 12.80 -11.38
N ASP A 164 29.77 13.96 -11.92
CA ASP A 164 30.20 14.33 -13.27
C ASP A 164 31.66 14.76 -13.21
N TYR A 165 32.48 14.26 -14.14
CA TYR A 165 33.92 14.51 -14.15
C TYR A 165 34.49 14.43 -15.57
N SER A 166 35.74 14.85 -15.76
CA SER A 166 36.47 14.60 -17.00
C SER A 166 37.66 13.67 -16.77
N LYS A 167 37.85 12.73 -17.69
CA LYS A 167 39.04 11.89 -17.83
C LYS A 167 40.24 12.69 -18.33
N ASP A 168 40.00 13.79 -19.07
CA ASP A 168 41.02 14.75 -19.48
C ASP A 168 41.24 15.78 -18.35
N PRO A 169 42.43 15.81 -17.70
CA PRO A 169 42.72 16.79 -16.66
C PRO A 169 42.61 18.25 -17.13
N ARG A 170 42.74 18.51 -18.45
CA ARG A 170 42.60 19.85 -19.03
C ARG A 170 41.16 20.37 -18.98
N LEU A 171 40.19 19.46 -18.94
CA LEU A 171 38.75 19.78 -18.92
C LEU A 171 38.14 19.67 -17.51
N ALA A 172 38.87 19.12 -16.53
CA ALA A 172 38.37 18.86 -15.18
C ALA A 172 37.71 20.11 -14.53
N ASP A 173 38.34 21.28 -14.64
CA ASP A 173 37.81 22.53 -14.05
C ASP A 173 36.61 23.11 -14.83
N SER A 174 36.35 22.62 -16.05
CA SER A 174 35.25 23.09 -16.90
C SER A 174 33.95 22.30 -16.68
N VAL A 175 34.01 21.15 -15.99
CA VAL A 175 32.85 20.29 -15.72
C VAL A 175 32.16 20.76 -14.45
N SER A 176 30.91 21.22 -14.58
CA SER A 176 30.05 21.46 -13.43
C SER A 176 29.45 20.14 -12.94
N ASN A 177 29.68 19.80 -11.67
CA ASN A 177 29.17 18.57 -11.08
C ASN A 177 27.67 18.70 -10.71
N ASN A 178 26.79 18.26 -11.61
CA ASN A 178 25.33 18.31 -11.45
C ASN A 178 24.75 17.04 -10.81
N ALA A 179 25.59 16.18 -10.24
CA ALA A 179 25.16 14.94 -9.63
C ALA A 179 24.11 15.14 -8.53
N ASN A 180 23.14 14.22 -8.48
CA ASN A 180 22.01 14.28 -7.57
C ASN A 180 21.70 12.88 -7.02
N MET A 181 20.68 12.79 -6.16
CA MET A 181 20.31 11.56 -5.47
C MET A 181 19.82 10.46 -6.40
N PHE A 182 19.30 10.79 -7.59
CA PHE A 182 18.89 9.80 -8.58
C PHE A 182 20.12 9.07 -9.14
N GLY A 183 21.11 9.84 -9.61
CA GLY A 183 22.37 9.28 -10.11
C GLY A 183 23.13 8.50 -9.04
N GLN A 184 23.17 9.02 -7.81
CA GLN A 184 23.76 8.30 -6.67
C GLN A 184 23.07 6.96 -6.42
N SER A 185 21.74 6.95 -6.38
CA SER A 185 20.96 5.73 -6.12
C SER A 185 21.12 4.71 -7.24
N LEU A 186 21.07 5.14 -8.50
CA LEU A 186 21.29 4.27 -9.66
C LEU A 186 22.70 3.66 -9.66
N GLY A 187 23.72 4.42 -9.24
CA GLY A 187 25.08 3.90 -9.13
C GLY A 187 25.18 2.79 -8.09
N VAL A 188 24.53 2.95 -6.94
CA VAL A 188 24.46 1.91 -5.91
C VAL A 188 23.64 0.70 -6.40
N ILE A 189 22.52 0.92 -7.09
CA ILE A 189 21.67 -0.16 -7.64
C ILE A 189 22.43 -1.00 -8.65
N GLY A 190 23.04 -0.37 -9.67
CA GLY A 190 23.72 -1.09 -10.75
C GLY A 190 24.95 -1.85 -10.28
N LEU A 191 25.75 -1.25 -9.39
CA LEU A 191 26.88 -1.98 -8.80
C LEU A 191 26.40 -3.18 -7.98
N ALA A 192 25.37 -3.00 -7.14
CA ALA A 192 24.83 -4.10 -6.34
C ALA A 192 24.24 -5.23 -7.19
N ALA A 193 23.67 -4.91 -8.36
CA ALA A 193 23.09 -5.88 -9.29
C ALA A 193 24.16 -6.78 -9.92
N VAL A 194 25.34 -6.25 -10.27
CA VAL A 194 26.52 -7.06 -10.67
C VAL A 194 27.23 -7.74 -9.48
N GLY A 195 26.68 -7.65 -8.28
CA GLY A 195 27.23 -8.26 -7.07
C GLY A 195 28.38 -7.49 -6.43
N GLU A 196 28.51 -6.21 -6.74
CA GLU A 196 29.58 -5.35 -6.24
C GLU A 196 29.01 -4.21 -5.38
N ASN A 197 29.48 -4.06 -4.15
CA ASN A 197 29.11 -2.90 -3.32
C ASN A 197 30.28 -1.92 -3.24
N ASP A 198 30.00 -0.63 -3.42
CA ASP A 198 30.94 0.45 -3.13
C ASP A 198 30.56 1.16 -1.84
N GLN A 199 31.31 0.90 -0.77
CA GLN A 199 30.98 1.43 0.55
C GLN A 199 31.00 2.96 0.61
N LEU A 200 31.89 3.63 -0.13
CA LEU A 200 31.92 5.09 -0.16
C LEU A 200 30.65 5.65 -0.79
N ALA A 201 30.15 5.02 -1.85
CA ALA A 201 28.89 5.43 -2.48
C ALA A 201 27.67 5.19 -1.59
N ILE A 202 27.64 4.07 -0.88
CA ILE A 202 26.57 3.75 0.08
C ILE A 202 26.61 4.74 1.25
N ASP A 203 27.79 4.99 1.83
CA ASP A 203 27.96 5.92 2.94
C ASP A 203 27.57 7.34 2.52
N LYS A 204 28.02 7.81 1.35
CA LYS A 204 27.62 9.11 0.82
C LYS A 204 26.11 9.18 0.63
N LEU A 205 25.45 8.15 0.08
CA LEU A 205 23.99 8.09 -0.01
C LEU A 205 23.35 8.26 1.37
N VAL A 206 23.74 7.45 2.36
CA VAL A 206 23.14 7.48 3.72
C VAL A 206 23.36 8.83 4.42
N THR A 207 24.47 9.53 4.19
CA THR A 207 24.67 10.89 4.76
C THR A 207 23.64 11.92 4.28
N GLN A 208 22.96 11.63 3.17
CA GLN A 208 21.92 12.48 2.60
C GLN A 208 20.51 12.10 3.09
N GLN A 209 20.38 11.11 3.98
CA GLN A 209 19.16 10.87 4.74
C GLN A 209 19.05 11.91 5.86
N CYS A 210 17.94 12.62 5.92
CA CYS A 210 17.62 13.49 7.04
C CYS A 210 17.13 12.67 8.24
N SER A 211 17.26 13.21 9.44
CA SER A 211 16.87 12.54 10.70
C SER A 211 15.43 12.00 10.71
N GLU A 212 14.50 12.62 9.99
CA GLU A 212 13.11 12.19 9.83
C GLU A 212 12.92 11.01 8.86
N GLY A 213 13.93 10.68 8.05
CA GLY A 213 13.95 9.50 7.17
C GLY A 213 13.85 9.76 5.67
N TYR A 214 13.53 10.98 5.24
CA TYR A 214 13.55 11.37 3.83
C TYR A 214 14.96 11.67 3.32
N PHE A 215 15.10 11.67 2.00
CA PHE A 215 16.29 12.13 1.31
C PHE A 215 16.01 13.44 0.59
N ARG A 216 17.03 14.30 0.54
CA ARG A 216 17.06 15.47 -0.36
C ARG A 216 17.56 15.05 -1.73
N ILE A 217 17.19 15.80 -2.76
CA ILE A 217 17.62 15.54 -4.14
C ILE A 217 19.06 16.00 -4.43
N PHE A 218 19.44 17.21 -4.03
CA PHE A 218 20.75 17.79 -4.37
C PHE A 218 21.74 17.73 -3.21
N PHE A 219 23.01 17.48 -3.56
CA PHE A 219 24.12 17.60 -2.62
C PHE A 219 24.44 19.08 -2.43
N ALA A 220 24.45 19.53 -1.18
CA ALA A 220 24.64 20.94 -0.87
C ALA A 220 25.97 21.19 -0.15
N TYR A 221 26.68 22.23 -0.58
CA TYR A 221 27.89 22.70 0.06
C TYR A 221 27.56 23.74 1.14
N ILE A 222 28.16 23.59 2.32
CA ILE A 222 28.04 24.56 3.42
C ILE A 222 29.42 25.00 3.86
N LYS A 223 29.50 26.24 4.37
CA LYS A 223 30.72 26.76 4.96
C LYS A 223 31.07 25.96 6.21
N THR A 224 32.34 25.64 6.37
CA THR A 224 32.82 24.89 7.53
C THR A 224 34.14 25.45 8.06
N THR A 225 34.41 25.20 9.34
CA THR A 225 35.73 25.43 9.96
C THR A 225 36.56 24.15 10.01
N GLU A 226 36.01 23.03 9.54
CA GLU A 226 36.76 21.79 9.40
C GLU A 226 37.93 21.97 8.42
N THR A 227 38.91 21.08 8.54
CA THR A 227 40.08 21.04 7.67
C THR A 227 40.29 19.60 7.22
N GLY A 228 40.87 19.41 6.03
CA GLY A 228 41.09 18.09 5.45
C GLY A 228 40.74 18.06 3.97
N ASP A 229 40.89 16.88 3.38
CA ASP A 229 40.62 16.63 1.96
C ASP A 229 39.12 16.77 1.61
N HIS A 230 38.22 16.64 2.59
CA HIS A 230 36.78 16.81 2.41
C HIS A 230 36.31 18.27 2.35
N VAL A 231 37.25 19.23 2.42
CA VAL A 231 36.98 20.66 2.43
C VAL A 231 37.58 21.31 1.19
N THR A 232 36.79 22.09 0.47
CA THR A 232 37.23 22.87 -0.69
C THR A 232 38.23 23.96 -0.27
N ALA A 233 39.02 24.47 -1.22
CA ALA A 233 40.01 25.52 -0.95
C ALA A 233 39.40 26.82 -0.39
N ASP A 234 38.12 27.09 -0.67
CA ASP A 234 37.37 28.24 -0.19
C ASP A 234 36.58 27.96 1.12
N GLY A 235 36.79 26.80 1.75
CA GLY A 235 36.29 26.50 3.10
C GLY A 235 34.85 25.95 3.13
N HIS A 236 34.45 25.18 2.13
CA HIS A 236 33.15 24.52 2.08
C HIS A 236 33.29 22.99 2.11
N LYS A 237 32.29 22.31 2.66
CA LYS A 237 32.17 20.84 2.59
C LYS A 237 30.81 20.46 2.03
N VAL A 238 30.69 19.25 1.46
CA VAL A 238 29.38 18.65 1.21
C VAL A 238 28.73 18.34 2.56
N SER A 239 27.60 18.98 2.83
CA SER A 239 26.82 18.79 4.05
C SER A 239 26.17 17.41 4.13
N THR A 240 25.90 16.93 5.34
CA THR A 240 24.82 15.94 5.54
C THR A 240 23.46 16.58 5.27
N CYS A 241 22.40 15.76 5.18
CA CYS A 241 21.05 16.30 5.03
C CYS A 241 20.65 17.18 6.22
N ASP A 242 20.91 16.76 7.46
CA ASP A 242 20.56 17.56 8.64
C ASP A 242 21.37 18.86 8.74
N GLU A 243 22.65 18.85 8.37
CA GLU A 243 23.49 20.05 8.34
C GLU A 243 23.03 21.11 7.34
N GLY A 244 22.35 20.70 6.26
CA GLY A 244 21.78 21.61 5.26
C GLY A 244 20.50 22.31 5.70
N LYS A 245 19.77 21.79 6.69
CA LYS A 245 18.46 22.31 7.10
C LYS A 245 18.45 23.77 7.55
N PRO A 246 19.41 24.26 8.36
CA PRO A 246 19.42 25.66 8.78
C PRO A 246 19.60 26.68 7.64
N PHE A 247 19.90 26.20 6.43
CA PHE A 247 20.14 26.99 5.23
C PHE A 247 19.09 26.75 4.14
N ASP A 248 18.01 26.02 4.44
CA ASP A 248 16.98 25.60 3.48
C ASP A 248 17.53 24.75 2.31
N LEU A 249 18.62 24.01 2.54
CA LEU A 249 19.30 23.17 1.54
C LEU A 249 18.93 21.68 1.61
N SER A 250 17.83 21.36 2.30
CA SER A 250 17.41 19.98 2.58
C SER A 250 15.91 19.81 2.41
N ALA A 251 15.38 20.34 1.31
CA ALA A 251 13.98 20.13 0.95
C ALA A 251 13.68 18.62 0.83
N LYS A 252 12.52 18.23 1.37
CA LYS A 252 12.01 16.86 1.25
C LYS A 252 11.65 16.54 -0.20
N ASP A 253 11.93 15.31 -0.62
CA ASP A 253 11.67 14.86 -1.98
C ASP A 253 11.26 13.37 -1.97
N GLY A 254 10.03 13.09 -2.42
CA GLY A 254 9.52 11.72 -2.45
C GLY A 254 10.25 10.81 -3.43
N ASP A 255 10.63 11.33 -4.61
CA ASP A 255 11.32 10.57 -5.66
C ASP A 255 12.71 10.16 -5.18
N ALA A 256 13.47 11.12 -4.63
CA ALA A 256 14.80 10.87 -4.08
C ALA A 256 14.73 9.86 -2.95
N THR A 257 13.68 9.94 -2.12
CA THR A 257 13.45 9.01 -1.01
C THR A 257 13.11 7.59 -1.50
N GLY A 258 12.28 7.45 -2.54
CA GLY A 258 11.95 6.15 -3.15
C GLY A 258 13.14 5.49 -3.87
N PHE A 259 13.93 6.26 -4.61
CA PHE A 259 15.17 5.78 -5.23
C PHE A 259 16.21 5.37 -4.19
N ALA A 260 16.39 6.16 -3.14
CA ALA A 260 17.33 5.83 -2.06
C ALA A 260 16.91 4.56 -1.31
N LEU A 261 15.61 4.33 -1.09
CA LEU A 261 15.12 3.06 -0.56
C LEU A 261 15.53 1.89 -1.46
N SER A 262 15.29 2.01 -2.77
CA SER A 262 15.65 0.99 -3.76
C SER A 262 17.15 0.68 -3.75
N ALA A 263 17.99 1.72 -3.67
CA ALA A 263 19.44 1.59 -3.59
C ALA A 263 19.90 0.87 -2.31
N MET A 264 19.35 1.25 -1.15
CA MET A 264 19.69 0.57 0.11
C MET A 264 19.23 -0.90 0.10
N LEU A 265 18.07 -1.21 -0.49
CA LEU A 265 17.60 -2.58 -0.64
C LEU A 265 18.53 -3.41 -1.55
N ALA A 266 18.91 -2.86 -2.71
CA ALA A 266 19.84 -3.50 -3.63
C ALA A 266 21.20 -3.77 -2.96
N ALA A 267 21.79 -2.75 -2.33
CA ALA A 267 23.07 -2.87 -1.63
C ALA A 267 23.02 -3.92 -0.51
N ARG A 268 21.93 -3.92 0.30
CA ARG A 268 21.72 -4.92 1.35
C ARG A 268 21.60 -6.32 0.78
N LYS A 269 20.84 -6.52 -0.30
CA LYS A 269 20.72 -7.81 -1.01
C LYS A 269 22.08 -8.28 -1.58
N ALA A 270 22.96 -7.35 -1.94
CA ALA A 270 24.34 -7.61 -2.35
C ALA A 270 25.34 -7.76 -1.19
N GLY A 271 24.87 -7.73 0.07
CA GLY A 271 25.68 -8.00 1.26
C GLY A 271 26.23 -6.78 1.99
N ALA A 272 25.79 -5.56 1.67
CA ALA A 272 26.16 -4.37 2.45
C ALA A 272 25.52 -4.40 3.85
N ALA A 273 26.29 -4.00 4.87
CA ALA A 273 25.85 -3.95 6.25
C ALA A 273 25.40 -2.54 6.69
N GLY A 274 24.71 -2.45 7.83
CA GLY A 274 24.36 -1.16 8.44
C GLY A 274 23.16 -0.43 7.83
N LEU A 275 22.44 -1.05 6.90
CA LEU A 275 21.35 -0.41 6.16
C LEU A 275 19.96 -0.57 6.78
N ASP A 276 19.77 -1.48 7.75
CA ASP A 276 18.44 -1.74 8.32
C ASP A 276 17.83 -0.51 9.03
N GLY A 277 18.66 0.25 9.76
CA GLY A 277 18.23 1.49 10.41
C GLY A 277 17.80 2.58 9.41
N PRO A 278 18.66 2.93 8.43
CA PRO A 278 18.30 3.83 7.35
C PRO A 278 17.05 3.40 6.57
N ILE A 279 16.94 2.13 6.17
CA ILE A 279 15.78 1.58 5.47
C ILE A 279 14.50 1.77 6.31
N ALA A 280 14.53 1.40 7.59
CA ALA A 280 13.36 1.51 8.46
C ALA A 280 12.86 2.96 8.60
N LYS A 281 13.78 3.93 8.73
CA LYS A 281 13.42 5.35 8.76
C LYS A 281 12.79 5.82 7.46
N THR A 282 13.34 5.40 6.33
CA THR A 282 12.80 5.74 5.01
C THR A 282 11.41 5.18 4.78
N VAL A 283 11.20 3.90 5.11
CA VAL A 283 9.86 3.29 5.03
C VAL A 283 8.89 4.03 5.95
N SER A 284 9.28 4.32 7.19
CA SER A 284 8.43 5.06 8.14
C SER A 284 8.03 6.44 7.59
N TRP A 285 8.97 7.17 6.99
CA TRP A 285 8.69 8.47 6.39
C TRP A 285 7.75 8.35 5.19
N LEU A 286 7.99 7.41 4.27
CA LEU A 286 7.15 7.21 3.09
C LEU A 286 5.71 6.85 3.48
N LEU A 287 5.53 5.95 4.45
CA LEU A 287 4.21 5.59 4.98
C LEU A 287 3.51 6.78 5.64
N ALA A 288 4.25 7.63 6.34
CA ALA A 288 3.70 8.82 6.99
C ALA A 288 3.35 9.95 6.02
N ASN A 289 3.90 9.94 4.80
CA ASN A 289 3.74 10.99 3.79
C ASN A 289 2.93 10.52 2.56
N GLN A 290 2.25 9.37 2.64
CA GLN A 290 1.25 8.99 1.65
C GLN A 290 0.03 9.91 1.79
N ASP A 291 -0.42 10.48 0.68
CA ASP A 291 -1.65 11.28 0.65
C ASP A 291 -2.88 10.40 0.95
N PRO A 292 -3.97 10.94 1.55
CA PRO A 292 -5.20 10.18 1.77
C PRO A 292 -5.76 9.50 0.51
N GLY A 293 -5.57 10.10 -0.67
CA GLY A 293 -5.94 9.54 -1.97
C GLY A 293 -5.04 8.40 -2.45
N GLY A 294 -3.95 8.12 -1.74
CA GLY A 294 -3.06 6.98 -1.96
C GLY A 294 -1.78 7.27 -2.76
N GLY A 295 -1.68 8.45 -3.37
CA GLY A 295 -0.49 8.86 -4.11
C GLY A 295 0.60 9.49 -3.23
N TRP A 296 1.78 9.65 -3.82
CA TRP A 296 2.88 10.43 -3.28
C TRP A 296 3.27 11.52 -4.28
N GLY A 297 3.78 12.63 -3.76
CA GLY A 297 4.45 13.67 -4.55
C GLY A 297 5.97 13.54 -4.51
N GLY A 298 6.62 14.31 -5.37
CA GLY A 298 8.07 14.41 -5.48
C GLY A 298 8.65 15.49 -4.57
N GLY A 299 9.63 16.23 -5.10
CA GLY A 299 10.23 17.40 -4.45
C GLY A 299 9.63 18.73 -4.87
N VAL A 300 10.43 19.79 -4.74
CA VAL A 300 10.01 21.19 -4.98
C VAL A 300 9.36 21.35 -6.36
N GLY A 301 8.12 21.85 -6.39
CA GLY A 301 7.32 22.03 -7.60
C GLY A 301 6.53 20.80 -8.07
N THR A 302 6.69 19.65 -7.40
CA THR A 302 6.01 18.38 -7.69
C THR A 302 5.45 17.72 -6.42
N GLU A 303 5.25 18.48 -5.35
CA GLU A 303 4.88 17.99 -4.02
C GLU A 303 3.48 17.38 -3.99
N ALA A 304 2.62 17.75 -4.93
CA ALA A 304 1.29 17.16 -5.07
C ALA A 304 1.38 15.70 -5.54
N PRO A 305 0.46 14.83 -5.08
CA PRO A 305 0.40 13.44 -5.50
C PRO A 305 0.35 13.30 -7.03
N ASN A 306 1.25 12.49 -7.58
CA ASN A 306 1.35 12.26 -9.01
C ASN A 306 1.81 10.81 -9.29
N THR A 307 1.54 10.33 -10.50
CA THR A 307 1.78 8.93 -10.87
C THR A 307 3.25 8.59 -11.07
N ASN A 308 4.10 9.57 -11.39
CA ASN A 308 5.56 9.39 -11.48
C ASN A 308 6.12 8.95 -10.13
N SER A 309 5.97 9.83 -9.13
CA SER A 309 6.50 9.64 -7.79
C SER A 309 5.88 8.45 -7.09
N THR A 310 4.57 8.29 -7.27
CA THR A 310 3.83 7.15 -6.74
C THR A 310 4.39 5.83 -7.27
N GLY A 311 4.68 5.73 -8.57
CA GLY A 311 5.25 4.53 -9.18
C GLY A 311 6.64 4.17 -8.67
N LEU A 312 7.52 5.17 -8.57
CA LEU A 312 8.89 5.00 -8.05
C LEU A 312 8.91 4.53 -6.59
N ILE A 313 8.04 5.10 -5.76
CA ILE A 313 7.93 4.77 -4.33
C ILE A 313 7.29 3.39 -4.15
N LEU A 314 6.25 3.08 -4.92
CA LEU A 314 5.51 1.82 -4.83
C LEU A 314 6.38 0.58 -5.01
N GLN A 315 7.22 0.56 -6.05
CA GLN A 315 8.06 -0.61 -6.30
C GLN A 315 9.07 -0.83 -5.16
N ALA A 316 9.57 0.26 -4.54
CA ALA A 316 10.48 0.17 -3.42
C ALA A 316 9.79 -0.33 -2.14
N LEU A 317 8.57 0.15 -1.88
CA LEU A 317 7.75 -0.30 -0.75
C LEU A 317 7.27 -1.74 -0.92
N ALA A 318 7.01 -2.18 -2.15
CA ALA A 318 6.71 -3.58 -2.44
C ALA A 318 7.96 -4.46 -2.20
N ASP A 319 9.14 -4.02 -2.65
CA ASP A 319 10.39 -4.80 -2.51
C ASP A 319 10.87 -4.95 -1.06
N VAL A 320 10.72 -3.89 -0.23
CA VAL A 320 11.06 -4.00 1.20
C VAL A 320 10.10 -4.90 1.98
N GLY A 321 8.85 -5.00 1.51
CA GLY A 321 7.77 -5.73 2.19
C GLY A 321 7.25 -5.05 3.45
N GLY A 322 6.11 -5.53 3.97
CA GLY A 322 5.51 -5.01 5.21
C GLY A 322 4.80 -3.65 5.07
N ALA A 323 4.60 -3.18 3.83
CA ALA A 323 3.92 -1.93 3.49
C ALA A 323 2.65 -2.14 2.64
N ASP A 324 2.07 -3.35 2.69
CA ASP A 324 1.03 -3.83 1.77
C ASP A 324 -0.17 -2.86 1.64
N ALA A 325 -0.68 -2.33 2.75
CA ALA A 325 -1.81 -1.40 2.72
C ALA A 325 -1.51 -0.07 2.00
N ALA A 326 -0.28 0.44 2.13
CA ALA A 326 0.16 1.63 1.43
C ALA A 326 0.39 1.34 -0.05
N VAL A 327 0.98 0.19 -0.36
CA VAL A 327 1.13 -0.33 -1.74
C VAL A 327 -0.24 -0.45 -2.42
N ASP A 328 -1.22 -1.05 -1.77
CA ASP A 328 -2.57 -1.21 -2.34
C ASP A 328 -3.24 0.14 -2.66
N LYS A 329 -3.11 1.13 -1.76
CA LYS A 329 -3.61 2.50 -2.01
C LYS A 329 -2.91 3.16 -3.18
N GLY A 330 -1.59 2.99 -3.26
CA GLY A 330 -0.77 3.49 -4.36
C GLY A 330 -1.17 2.89 -5.71
N VAL A 331 -1.34 1.57 -5.78
CA VAL A 331 -1.81 0.88 -7.01
C VAL A 331 -3.18 1.41 -7.44
N ARG A 332 -4.11 1.64 -6.51
CA ARG A 332 -5.40 2.27 -6.84
C ARG A 332 -5.25 3.68 -7.39
N PHE A 333 -4.37 4.50 -6.81
CA PHE A 333 -4.07 5.83 -7.32
C PHE A 333 -3.55 5.78 -8.77
N LEU A 334 -2.59 4.90 -9.06
CA LEU A 334 -2.06 4.71 -10.42
C LEU A 334 -3.14 4.29 -11.42
N LYS A 335 -3.98 3.32 -11.03
CA LYS A 335 -5.08 2.83 -11.89
C LYS A 335 -6.17 3.87 -12.12
N ALA A 336 -6.42 4.74 -11.14
CA ALA A 336 -7.38 5.85 -11.28
C ALA A 336 -6.95 6.89 -12.33
N ALA A 337 -5.67 6.89 -12.73
CA ALA A 337 -5.13 7.76 -13.76
C ALA A 337 -4.88 7.04 -15.11
N GLN A 338 -5.25 5.75 -15.24
CA GLN A 338 -4.97 4.95 -16.42
C GLN A 338 -6.16 4.88 -17.38
N ALA A 339 -5.90 5.11 -18.67
CA ALA A 339 -6.85 4.90 -19.75
C ALA A 339 -7.08 3.40 -20.00
N THR A 340 -8.35 2.98 -20.05
CA THR A 340 -8.72 1.56 -20.21
C THR A 340 -9.76 1.38 -21.30
N ALA A 341 -9.73 0.23 -22.00
CA ALA A 341 -10.72 -0.05 -23.05
C ALA A 341 -12.16 0.01 -22.51
N ALA A 342 -12.38 -0.46 -21.28
CA ALA A 342 -13.70 -0.48 -20.65
C ALA A 342 -14.25 0.94 -20.39
N ALA A 343 -13.41 1.89 -19.97
CA ALA A 343 -13.84 3.24 -19.63
C ALA A 343 -13.75 4.23 -20.80
N ASP A 344 -12.89 3.95 -21.80
CA ASP A 344 -12.42 4.98 -22.73
C ASP A 344 -12.59 4.68 -24.22
N SER A 345 -13.13 3.53 -24.60
CA SER A 345 -13.39 3.19 -26.00
C SER A 345 -14.35 4.17 -26.72
N GLY A 346 -15.13 4.94 -25.97
CA GLY A 346 -16.11 5.91 -26.48
C GLY A 346 -15.70 7.37 -26.38
N ASN A 347 -14.47 7.69 -26.00
CA ASN A 347 -14.02 9.07 -25.78
C ASN A 347 -12.68 9.38 -26.46
N ARG A 348 -12.09 10.55 -26.19
CA ARG A 348 -10.86 10.99 -26.87
C ARG A 348 -9.61 10.18 -26.52
N LEU A 349 -9.65 9.33 -25.50
CA LEU A 349 -8.58 8.39 -25.14
C LEU A 349 -8.72 7.02 -25.82
N ALA A 350 -9.71 6.80 -26.70
CA ALA A 350 -9.91 5.52 -27.36
C ALA A 350 -8.68 5.02 -28.14
N GLY A 351 -7.83 5.93 -28.64
CA GLY A 351 -6.57 5.62 -29.33
C GLY A 351 -5.35 5.47 -28.41
N ASP A 352 -5.50 5.72 -27.10
CA ASP A 352 -4.42 5.79 -26.12
C ASP A 352 -4.66 4.85 -24.93
N ILE A 353 -5.30 3.70 -25.18
CA ILE A 353 -5.52 2.69 -24.13
C ILE A 353 -4.21 2.22 -23.53
N GLY A 354 -4.12 2.22 -22.20
CA GLY A 354 -2.92 1.92 -21.44
C GLY A 354 -2.14 3.16 -21.00
N ALA A 355 -2.36 4.33 -21.61
CA ALA A 355 -1.74 5.58 -21.20
C ALA A 355 -2.07 5.90 -19.74
N ILE A 356 -1.08 6.40 -18.98
CA ILE A 356 -1.27 6.80 -17.60
C ILE A 356 -1.01 8.30 -17.52
N ALA A 357 -2.00 9.04 -17.02
CA ALA A 357 -1.89 10.48 -16.84
C ALA A 357 -1.01 10.82 -15.63
N TYR A 358 -0.53 12.07 -15.57
CA TYR A 358 0.24 12.58 -14.43
C TYR A 358 -0.50 12.46 -13.09
N ASN A 359 -1.83 12.61 -13.10
CA ASN A 359 -2.71 12.43 -11.95
C ASN A 359 -4.15 12.11 -12.43
N PRO A 360 -5.04 11.63 -11.52
CA PRO A 360 -6.42 11.31 -11.87
C PRO A 360 -7.20 12.48 -12.51
N GLU A 361 -6.93 13.72 -12.10
CA GLU A 361 -7.58 14.91 -12.66
C GLU A 361 -7.21 15.12 -14.13
N SER A 362 -5.93 14.94 -14.48
CA SER A 362 -5.43 15.02 -15.85
C SER A 362 -6.00 13.91 -16.73
N TYR A 363 -6.19 12.71 -16.17
CA TYR A 363 -6.87 11.61 -16.86
C TYR A 363 -8.32 11.97 -17.20
N VAL A 364 -9.08 12.48 -16.22
CA VAL A 364 -10.47 12.90 -16.42
C VAL A 364 -10.57 13.99 -17.49
N ALA A 365 -9.68 14.99 -17.45
CA ALA A 365 -9.63 16.04 -18.46
C ALA A 365 -9.34 15.49 -19.87
N ALA A 366 -8.45 14.51 -19.99
CA ALA A 366 -8.06 13.92 -21.26
C ALA A 366 -9.17 13.08 -21.91
N ARG A 367 -10.14 12.54 -21.15
CA ARG A 367 -11.33 11.88 -21.73
C ARG A 367 -12.12 12.83 -22.64
N ALA A 368 -12.17 14.12 -22.29
CA ALA A 368 -12.85 15.14 -23.07
C ALA A 368 -11.96 15.78 -24.15
N ASN A 369 -10.66 15.97 -23.85
CA ASN A 369 -9.76 16.81 -24.63
C ASN A 369 -8.71 16.03 -25.44
N GLY A 370 -8.51 14.75 -25.15
CA GLY A 370 -7.37 13.97 -25.62
C GLY A 370 -6.12 14.23 -24.78
N ILE A 371 -5.03 13.53 -25.10
CA ILE A 371 -3.74 13.73 -24.44
C ILE A 371 -3.15 15.08 -24.87
N GLY A 372 -3.02 16.00 -23.92
CA GLY A 372 -2.16 17.18 -24.04
C GLY A 372 -0.82 16.94 -23.36
N GLY A 373 0.28 17.40 -23.96
CA GLY A 373 1.63 17.23 -23.41
C GLY A 373 2.07 15.76 -23.34
N LEU A 374 2.29 15.14 -24.50
CA LEU A 374 2.58 13.71 -24.62
C LEU A 374 3.78 13.26 -23.76
N ASP A 375 4.84 14.07 -23.67
CA ASP A 375 6.02 13.78 -22.84
C ASP A 375 5.65 13.49 -21.38
N THR A 376 4.77 14.30 -20.79
CA THR A 376 4.31 14.11 -19.41
C THR A 376 3.63 12.75 -19.20
N TRP A 377 2.88 12.27 -20.19
CA TRP A 377 2.21 10.97 -20.14
C TRP A 377 3.18 9.80 -20.34
N ILE A 378 4.22 9.98 -21.15
CA ILE A 378 5.26 8.97 -21.33
C ILE A 378 6.05 8.79 -20.03
N ARG A 379 6.45 9.90 -19.38
CA ARG A 379 7.12 9.86 -18.06
C ARG A 379 6.24 9.21 -16.99
N ALA A 380 4.98 9.66 -16.90
CA ALA A 380 3.97 9.10 -15.99
C ALA A 380 3.79 7.61 -16.19
N GLY A 381 3.58 7.17 -17.44
CA GLY A 381 3.45 5.76 -17.79
C GLY A 381 4.66 4.92 -17.42
N ALA A 382 5.85 5.38 -17.80
CA ALA A 382 7.08 4.63 -17.57
C ALA A 382 7.31 4.37 -16.06
N GLN A 383 7.18 5.40 -15.23
CA GLN A 383 7.45 5.27 -13.80
C GLN A 383 6.29 4.61 -13.05
N ALA A 384 5.03 4.90 -13.41
CA ALA A 384 3.86 4.23 -12.84
C ALA A 384 3.87 2.72 -13.11
N SER A 385 4.32 2.30 -14.29
CA SER A 385 4.42 0.88 -14.65
C SER A 385 5.30 0.09 -13.68
N LEU A 386 6.37 0.70 -13.13
CA LEU A 386 7.19 0.05 -12.10
C LEU A 386 6.36 -0.27 -10.86
N GLY A 387 5.56 0.69 -10.39
CA GLY A 387 4.67 0.50 -9.23
C GLY A 387 3.52 -0.47 -9.48
N LEU A 388 2.97 -0.51 -10.70
CA LEU A 388 1.95 -1.48 -11.10
C LEU A 388 2.52 -2.91 -11.20
N SER A 389 3.75 -3.04 -11.71
CA SER A 389 4.46 -4.32 -11.79
C SER A 389 4.94 -4.82 -10.42
N GLN A 390 5.24 -3.90 -9.50
CA GLN A 390 5.85 -4.17 -8.19
C GLN A 390 7.15 -4.97 -8.27
N VAL A 391 7.90 -4.82 -9.37
CA VAL A 391 9.23 -5.40 -9.51
C VAL A 391 10.23 -4.39 -8.97
N GLY A 392 10.89 -4.73 -7.86
CA GLY A 392 11.92 -3.89 -7.27
C GLY A 392 13.12 -3.71 -8.20
N PHE A 393 13.75 -2.54 -8.21
CA PHE A 393 14.92 -2.26 -9.06
C PHE A 393 16.05 -3.29 -8.91
N SER A 394 16.28 -3.83 -7.72
CA SER A 394 17.30 -4.87 -7.50
C SER A 394 16.99 -6.16 -8.27
N ASP A 395 15.73 -6.52 -8.39
CA ASP A 395 15.31 -7.74 -9.06
C ASP A 395 15.21 -7.49 -10.57
N LEU A 396 14.72 -6.31 -10.96
CA LEU A 396 14.68 -5.84 -12.34
C LEU A 396 16.08 -5.85 -12.98
N ALA A 397 17.08 -5.27 -12.30
CA ALA A 397 18.46 -5.22 -12.78
C ALA A 397 19.10 -6.61 -12.90
N LYS A 398 18.74 -7.58 -12.06
CA LYS A 398 19.26 -8.96 -12.17
C LYS A 398 18.59 -9.81 -13.26
N GLY A 399 17.81 -9.18 -14.15
CA GLY A 399 17.02 -9.86 -15.19
C GLY A 399 15.74 -10.54 -14.64
N GLY A 400 15.31 -10.19 -13.43
CA GLY A 400 14.13 -10.73 -12.75
C GLY A 400 12.80 -10.15 -13.21
N GLY A 401 12.58 -10.04 -14.53
CA GLY A 401 11.23 -9.80 -15.06
C GLY A 401 10.30 -10.97 -14.74
N PRO A 402 8.96 -10.76 -14.69
CA PRO A 402 8.02 -11.88 -14.57
C PRO A 402 8.28 -12.88 -15.71
N PRO A 403 8.24 -14.21 -15.43
CA PRO A 403 8.61 -15.21 -16.42
C PRO A 403 7.80 -15.01 -17.71
N THR A 404 8.51 -15.06 -18.84
CA THR A 404 7.89 -15.05 -20.16
C THR A 404 6.90 -16.20 -20.25
N SER A 405 5.60 -15.89 -20.34
CA SER A 405 4.57 -16.85 -20.72
C SER A 405 4.77 -17.18 -22.20
N SER A 406 5.76 -18.01 -22.48
CA SER A 406 6.04 -18.57 -23.81
C SER A 406 6.84 -19.86 -23.63
N SER A 407 6.19 -20.86 -23.06
CA SER A 407 6.42 -22.24 -23.46
C SER A 407 5.08 -22.94 -23.43
N VAL A 408 4.45 -23.05 -24.60
CA VAL A 408 3.41 -24.04 -24.85
C VAL A 408 4.04 -25.39 -24.50
N SER A 409 3.62 -25.95 -23.37
CA SER A 409 3.95 -27.32 -22.99
C SER A 409 3.22 -28.23 -23.97
N GLU A 410 3.94 -28.70 -24.99
CA GLU A 410 3.43 -29.77 -25.85
C GLU A 410 3.11 -30.97 -24.97
N THR A 411 1.83 -31.35 -24.98
CA THR A 411 1.32 -32.55 -24.32
C THR A 411 1.96 -33.77 -24.98
N PRO A 412 2.68 -34.65 -24.24
CA PRO A 412 3.20 -35.86 -24.84
C PRO A 412 2.04 -36.85 -25.01
N THR A 413 1.69 -37.11 -26.26
CA THR A 413 0.82 -38.23 -26.64
C THR A 413 1.56 -39.54 -26.37
N SER A 414 0.96 -40.39 -25.56
CA SER A 414 1.42 -41.74 -25.26
C SER A 414 1.24 -42.66 -26.47
N THR A 415 2.30 -43.38 -26.85
CA THR A 415 2.23 -44.60 -27.69
C THR A 415 3.40 -45.51 -27.27
N PRO A 416 3.20 -46.85 -27.19
CA PRO A 416 3.92 -47.69 -26.24
C PRO A 416 5.25 -48.24 -26.73
N SER A 417 6.06 -48.63 -25.73
CA SER A 417 7.31 -49.39 -25.72
C SER A 417 7.65 -50.23 -26.95
N GLU A 418 8.88 -50.04 -27.44
CA GLU A 418 9.74 -51.17 -27.83
C GLU A 418 11.13 -51.02 -27.20
N THR A 419 11.55 -52.10 -26.56
CA THR A 419 12.83 -52.32 -25.90
C THR A 419 13.92 -52.59 -26.93
N SER A 420 15.11 -51.99 -26.79
CA SER A 420 16.41 -52.63 -27.12
C SER A 420 17.62 -51.78 -26.69
N SER A 421 18.57 -52.43 -26.04
CA SER A 421 19.87 -51.91 -25.57
C SER A 421 20.92 -51.74 -26.68
N SER A 422 21.82 -50.75 -26.55
CA SER A 422 23.31 -50.86 -26.65
C SER A 422 23.93 -49.44 -26.59
N THR A 423 24.80 -49.13 -25.63
CA THR A 423 26.29 -49.17 -25.67
C THR A 423 26.93 -48.21 -26.70
N GLY A 424 27.62 -47.16 -26.24
CA GLY A 424 28.50 -46.33 -27.08
C GLY A 424 29.01 -45.03 -26.42
N THR A 425 30.28 -45.07 -26.01
CA THR A 425 31.16 -44.01 -25.44
C THR A 425 31.46 -42.86 -26.43
N PRO A 426 31.89 -41.65 -26.00
CA PRO A 426 31.84 -40.41 -26.78
C PRO A 426 33.08 -40.18 -27.64
N THR A 427 33.01 -39.27 -28.61
CA THR A 427 34.20 -38.72 -29.29
C THR A 427 34.02 -37.24 -29.55
N SER A 428 34.92 -36.46 -28.93
CA SER A 428 35.18 -35.05 -29.15
C SER A 428 35.78 -34.79 -30.54
N THR A 429 35.55 -33.62 -31.13
CA THR A 429 36.55 -33.01 -32.01
C THR A 429 36.45 -31.49 -32.00
N THR A 430 37.54 -30.90 -31.51
CA THR A 430 37.99 -29.52 -31.63
C THR A 430 38.40 -29.21 -33.08
N SER A 431 38.17 -27.99 -33.57
CA SER A 431 39.04 -27.34 -34.56
C SER A 431 38.85 -25.82 -34.55
N GLU A 432 39.90 -25.12 -34.12
CA GLU A 432 40.21 -23.70 -34.31
C GLU A 432 40.85 -23.46 -35.71
N PRO A 433 41.17 -22.21 -36.13
CA PRO A 433 41.01 -21.74 -37.51
C PRO A 433 42.33 -21.35 -38.18
N GLU A 434 42.29 -21.04 -39.49
CA GLU A 434 43.27 -20.16 -40.16
C GLU A 434 42.80 -19.76 -41.61
N PRO A 435 43.45 -18.83 -42.35
CA PRO A 435 43.00 -17.43 -42.41
C PRO A 435 42.95 -16.83 -43.84
N THR A 436 42.68 -15.51 -43.90
CA THR A 436 43.12 -14.50 -44.90
C THR A 436 42.63 -14.60 -46.35
N SER A 437 42.02 -13.50 -46.85
CA SER A 437 42.49 -12.80 -48.06
C SER A 437 41.81 -11.46 -48.34
N THR A 438 42.68 -10.51 -48.67
CA THR A 438 42.60 -9.12 -49.12
C THR A 438 41.73 -8.88 -50.37
N THR A 439 41.13 -7.69 -50.51
CA THR A 439 40.96 -6.98 -51.81
C THR A 439 40.87 -5.46 -51.59
N THR A 440 41.43 -4.74 -52.57
CA THR A 440 41.89 -3.34 -52.58
C THR A 440 40.92 -2.35 -53.27
N THR A 441 41.06 -1.06 -52.93
CA THR A 441 40.89 0.16 -53.76
C THR A 441 39.48 0.74 -53.94
N THR A 442 39.27 2.01 -53.54
CA THR A 442 39.34 3.17 -54.46
C THR A 442 39.18 4.50 -53.71
N THR A 443 40.14 5.40 -53.93
CA THR A 443 40.20 6.81 -53.50
C THR A 443 39.33 7.68 -54.41
N THR A 444 38.61 8.66 -53.85
CA THR A 444 38.17 9.84 -54.61
C THR A 444 38.39 11.08 -53.76
N THR A 445 39.24 11.96 -54.27
CA THR A 445 39.53 13.30 -53.76
C THR A 445 38.70 14.29 -54.56
N THR A 446 37.91 15.15 -53.90
CA THR A 446 37.36 16.35 -54.53
C THR A 446 37.64 17.56 -53.66
N THR A 447 38.50 18.41 -54.20
CA THR A 447 38.81 19.78 -53.78
C THR A 447 37.62 20.69 -54.04
N THR A 448 37.23 21.53 -53.06
CA THR A 448 36.47 22.76 -53.36
C THR A 448 37.05 23.95 -52.61
N THR A 449 37.27 24.99 -53.39
CA THR A 449 37.95 26.26 -53.15
C THR A 449 37.16 27.21 -52.26
N THR A 450 37.91 27.96 -51.46
CA THR A 450 37.56 29.14 -50.65
C THR A 450 36.87 30.26 -51.43
N THR A 451 35.88 30.94 -50.83
CA THR A 451 35.72 32.40 -50.98
C THR A 451 35.16 33.02 -49.70
N THR A 452 35.95 33.95 -49.18
CA THR A 452 35.76 34.79 -48.01
C THR A 452 34.70 35.88 -48.25
N THR A 453 33.88 36.22 -47.26
CA THR A 453 33.53 37.64 -47.02
C THR A 453 33.34 37.89 -45.52
N THR A 454 34.13 38.86 -45.06
CA THR A 454 34.34 39.38 -43.71
C THR A 454 33.20 40.32 -43.26
N LYS A 455 32.78 40.26 -41.99
CA LYS A 455 32.66 41.47 -41.13
C LYS A 455 32.58 41.17 -39.62
N THR A 456 33.72 41.43 -38.96
CA THR A 456 33.95 42.10 -37.65
C THR A 456 32.70 42.71 -36.99
N THR A 457 32.44 42.59 -35.68
CA THR A 457 33.24 43.20 -34.59
C THR A 457 32.81 42.70 -33.21
N THR A 458 33.85 42.48 -32.39
CA THR A 458 33.98 42.20 -30.97
C THR A 458 33.29 43.23 -30.04
N THR A 459 32.77 42.78 -28.89
CA THR A 459 33.05 43.44 -27.59
C THR A 459 32.87 42.45 -26.42
N SER A 460 33.98 42.17 -25.75
CA SER A 460 34.08 41.58 -24.41
C SER A 460 33.58 42.54 -23.34
N VAL A 461 32.99 42.05 -22.24
CA VAL A 461 33.33 42.47 -20.87
C VAL A 461 33.01 41.34 -19.87
N THR A 462 34.01 40.97 -19.07
CA THR A 462 33.94 40.14 -17.83
C THR A 462 34.25 41.08 -16.63
N PRO A 463 34.18 40.68 -15.34
CA PRO A 463 33.04 40.80 -14.41
C PRO A 463 33.37 41.65 -13.14
N THR A 464 32.54 41.48 -12.08
CA THR A 464 32.79 41.66 -10.61
C THR A 464 32.43 43.03 -9.93
N PRO A 465 32.33 43.12 -8.57
CA PRO A 465 31.30 42.66 -7.61
C PRO A 465 30.68 43.81 -6.76
N GLY A 466 29.65 43.53 -5.94
CA GLY A 466 29.17 44.46 -4.91
C GLY A 466 28.36 43.81 -3.79
N THR A 467 28.91 43.87 -2.58
CA THR A 467 28.56 43.12 -1.36
C THR A 467 27.59 43.87 -0.44
N SER A 468 26.79 43.10 0.32
CA SER A 468 26.32 43.32 1.71
C SER A 468 25.34 44.46 2.05
N SER A 469 24.16 44.10 2.61
CA SER A 469 23.80 44.39 4.01
C SER A 469 22.33 44.02 4.33
N SER A 470 22.12 43.18 5.35
CA SER A 470 20.91 43.08 6.19
C SER A 470 21.17 43.84 7.51
N PRO A 471 20.17 44.39 8.27
CA PRO A 471 19.28 43.54 9.09
C PRO A 471 17.85 44.06 9.44
N ALA A 472 16.98 43.09 9.81
CA ALA A 472 15.86 43.11 10.76
C ALA A 472 14.66 44.09 10.58
N THR A 473 13.43 43.55 10.50
CA THR A 473 12.25 43.97 11.31
C THR A 473 11.01 43.07 11.09
N SER A 474 10.21 42.95 12.15
CA SER A 474 8.97 42.17 12.34
C SER A 474 7.81 42.45 11.37
N PRO A 475 6.76 41.60 11.30
CA PRO A 475 5.72 41.67 10.26
C PRO A 475 4.58 42.65 10.59
N PRO A 476 3.98 43.33 9.58
CA PRO A 476 2.71 44.04 9.78
C PRO A 476 1.50 43.17 9.44
N ALA A 477 0.44 43.33 10.24
CA ALA A 477 -0.89 42.77 10.04
C ALA A 477 -1.61 43.37 8.81
N PRO A 478 -2.59 42.64 8.22
CA PRO A 478 -3.23 43.03 6.97
C PRO A 478 -4.24 44.16 7.12
N SER A 479 -4.18 45.14 6.21
CA SER A 479 -5.21 46.16 6.04
C SER A 479 -6.21 45.75 4.96
N THR A 480 -7.49 45.89 5.30
CA THR A 480 -8.68 45.71 4.47
C THR A 480 -8.82 46.82 3.43
N VAL A 481 -9.09 46.45 2.17
CA VAL A 481 -9.69 47.35 1.17
C VAL A 481 -10.76 46.59 0.38
N THR A 482 -12.00 47.05 0.55
CA THR A 482 -13.20 46.69 -0.21
C THR A 482 -13.25 47.49 -1.51
N VAL A 483 -13.51 46.85 -2.66
CA VAL A 483 -14.04 47.54 -3.85
C VAL A 483 -15.15 46.70 -4.50
N THR A 484 -16.31 47.35 -4.56
CA THR A 484 -17.59 47.02 -5.20
C THR A 484 -17.52 47.03 -6.73
N ASN A 485 -18.35 46.22 -7.40
CA ASN A 485 -19.09 46.64 -8.60
C ASN A 485 -20.20 45.63 -8.99
N THR A 486 -21.42 46.14 -9.12
CA THR A 486 -22.64 45.52 -9.71
C THR A 486 -23.00 46.30 -10.97
N PRO A 487 -23.59 45.69 -12.02
CA PRO A 487 -24.96 46.08 -12.44
C PRO A 487 -25.75 44.98 -13.22
N PRO A 488 -27.04 45.17 -13.64
CA PRO A 488 -28.17 45.79 -12.97
C PRO A 488 -29.49 44.95 -13.04
N ALA A 489 -30.51 45.44 -12.33
CA ALA A 489 -31.79 44.81 -12.01
C ALA A 489 -32.94 45.01 -13.04
N ALA A 490 -33.99 44.19 -12.92
CA ALA A 490 -35.37 44.50 -13.34
C ALA A 490 -36.33 44.39 -12.14
N LYS A 491 -37.32 45.31 -12.09
CA LYS A 491 -38.21 45.70 -10.97
C LYS A 491 -39.50 44.84 -10.85
N PRO A 492 -40.38 45.03 -9.83
CA PRO A 492 -41.15 43.97 -9.16
C PRO A 492 -42.67 44.04 -9.38
N GLN A 493 -43.39 42.98 -9.01
CA GLN A 493 -44.86 43.00 -8.94
C GLN A 493 -45.41 42.24 -7.70
N GLU A 494 -46.51 42.78 -7.18
CA GLU A 494 -47.11 42.62 -5.85
C GLU A 494 -47.85 41.29 -5.55
N THR A 495 -47.99 41.02 -4.25
CA THR A 495 -48.72 39.92 -3.61
C THR A 495 -50.24 40.17 -3.42
N LYS A 496 -51.07 39.13 -3.64
CA LYS A 496 -52.39 38.90 -2.98
C LYS A 496 -52.85 37.41 -3.13
N PRO A 497 -53.85 36.90 -2.37
CA PRO A 497 -53.76 35.62 -1.66
C PRO A 497 -54.72 34.51 -2.17
N ALA A 498 -54.54 33.30 -1.63
CA ALA A 498 -55.18 32.03 -1.97
C ALA A 498 -56.72 31.95 -1.90
N PRO A 499 -57.35 31.03 -2.66
CA PRO A 499 -58.71 30.57 -2.42
C PRO A 499 -58.78 29.14 -1.81
N LYS A 500 -59.72 28.98 -0.86
CA LYS A 500 -60.19 27.72 -0.25
C LYS A 500 -61.10 26.91 -1.20
N THR A 501 -61.09 25.58 -1.14
CA THR A 501 -62.28 24.69 -1.33
C THR A 501 -61.91 23.22 -1.04
N THR A 502 -62.37 22.63 0.07
CA THR A 502 -63.54 21.71 0.27
C THR A 502 -63.33 20.23 -0.07
N THR A 503 -63.42 19.40 0.98
CA THR A 503 -63.54 17.94 1.00
C THR A 503 -64.95 17.47 0.63
N PRO A 504 -65.10 16.28 0.01
CA PRO A 504 -66.20 15.37 0.40
C PRO A 504 -65.80 13.89 0.63
N LYS A 505 -66.59 13.23 1.48
CA LYS A 505 -66.54 11.85 2.02
C LYS A 505 -67.11 10.77 1.04
N PRO A 506 -67.12 9.44 1.35
CA PRO A 506 -66.89 8.35 0.40
C PRO A 506 -68.16 7.58 -0.02
N LYS A 507 -68.08 6.77 -1.09
CA LYS A 507 -69.09 5.77 -1.46
C LYS A 507 -68.48 4.41 -1.89
N LYS A 508 -69.30 3.38 -1.65
CA LYS A 508 -69.06 1.93 -1.54
C LYS A 508 -68.56 1.18 -2.80
N ALA A 509 -67.99 0.02 -2.48
CA ALA A 509 -67.48 -1.05 -3.34
C ALA A 509 -68.49 -1.67 -4.34
N VAL A 510 -67.95 -2.15 -5.46
CA VAL A 510 -68.53 -3.21 -6.33
C VAL A 510 -67.39 -4.13 -6.80
N THR A 511 -67.58 -5.42 -6.61
CA THR A 511 -66.76 -6.56 -7.06
C THR A 511 -66.76 -6.73 -8.59
N PRO A 512 -65.68 -7.26 -9.19
CA PRO A 512 -65.79 -8.01 -10.44
C PRO A 512 -65.49 -9.50 -10.28
N ARG A 513 -66.31 -10.27 -11.03
CA ARG A 513 -66.33 -11.71 -11.23
C ARG A 513 -65.24 -12.14 -12.23
N ALA A 514 -64.77 -13.38 -12.06
CA ALA A 514 -63.76 -14.06 -12.87
C ALA A 514 -64.07 -14.12 -14.39
N SER A 515 -63.02 -14.00 -15.20
CA SER A 515 -62.96 -14.36 -16.63
C SER A 515 -61.52 -14.67 -17.05
N THR A 516 -61.22 -15.97 -17.13
CA THR A 516 -60.37 -16.68 -18.11
C THR A 516 -59.13 -16.00 -18.72
N GLY A 517 -57.95 -16.51 -18.35
CA GLY A 517 -56.97 -17.07 -19.30
C GLY A 517 -56.35 -16.15 -20.35
N ALA A 518 -55.27 -15.46 -19.97
CA ALA A 518 -54.11 -15.23 -20.83
C ALA A 518 -52.86 -15.17 -19.96
N ARG A 519 -51.97 -16.16 -20.13
CA ARG A 519 -50.69 -16.28 -19.42
C ARG A 519 -49.76 -15.20 -19.96
N VAL A 520 -49.67 -14.07 -19.26
CA VAL A 520 -48.57 -13.10 -19.47
C VAL A 520 -47.33 -13.71 -18.83
N ALA A 521 -46.27 -13.92 -19.62
CA ALA A 521 -44.99 -14.38 -19.12
C ALA A 521 -44.42 -13.35 -18.12
N PRO A 522 -43.79 -13.77 -17.01
CA PRO A 522 -43.11 -12.84 -16.13
C PRO A 522 -42.04 -12.07 -16.91
N PRO A 523 -41.78 -10.79 -16.61
CA PRO A 523 -40.67 -10.06 -17.20
C PRO A 523 -39.39 -10.83 -16.91
N THR A 524 -38.68 -11.18 -17.98
CA THR A 524 -37.36 -11.81 -17.93
C THR A 524 -36.49 -10.95 -17.02
N ALA A 525 -35.98 -11.57 -15.94
CA ALA A 525 -34.95 -10.96 -15.11
C ALA A 525 -33.85 -10.42 -16.04
N ILE A 526 -33.48 -9.15 -15.85
CA ILE A 526 -32.31 -8.58 -16.50
C ILE A 526 -31.15 -9.44 -15.99
N ALA A 527 -30.64 -10.31 -16.87
CA ALA A 527 -29.45 -11.09 -16.58
C ALA A 527 -28.32 -10.07 -16.37
N THR A 528 -27.90 -9.93 -15.11
CA THR A 528 -26.61 -9.35 -14.78
C THR A 528 -25.54 -10.07 -15.60
N PRO A 529 -24.50 -9.36 -16.10
CA PRO A 529 -23.41 -10.03 -16.80
C PRO A 529 -22.82 -11.08 -15.88
N VAL A 530 -22.92 -12.35 -16.28
CA VAL A 530 -22.23 -13.44 -15.58
C VAL A 530 -20.74 -13.16 -15.71
N ALA A 531 -20.11 -12.82 -14.59
CA ALA A 531 -18.67 -12.65 -14.52
C ALA A 531 -17.99 -13.93 -15.03
N ILE A 532 -16.96 -13.76 -15.86
CA ILE A 532 -16.11 -14.86 -16.32
C ILE A 532 -15.48 -15.49 -15.06
N PRO A 533 -15.70 -16.78 -14.77
CA PRO A 533 -15.14 -17.41 -13.58
C PRO A 533 -13.61 -17.40 -13.67
N GLY A 534 -12.95 -16.60 -12.83
CA GLY A 534 -11.48 -16.55 -12.73
C GLY A 534 -10.85 -15.18 -12.45
N THR A 535 -11.59 -14.06 -12.59
CA THR A 535 -11.02 -12.70 -12.50
C THR A 535 -11.56 -11.81 -11.37
N ALA A 536 -12.64 -12.21 -10.67
CA ALA A 536 -13.23 -11.41 -9.58
C ALA A 536 -12.42 -11.54 -8.29
N THR A 537 -12.09 -10.42 -7.64
CA THR A 537 -11.41 -10.39 -6.34
C THR A 537 -12.26 -11.08 -5.25
N PRO A 538 -11.66 -11.59 -4.16
CA PRO A 538 -12.43 -12.16 -3.04
C PRO A 538 -13.49 -11.18 -2.50
N ALA A 539 -13.17 -9.89 -2.43
CA ALA A 539 -14.11 -8.84 -2.02
C ALA A 539 -15.30 -8.70 -2.99
N SER A 540 -15.03 -8.68 -4.30
CA SER A 540 -16.08 -8.59 -5.33
C SER A 540 -16.98 -9.84 -5.35
N ARG A 541 -16.40 -11.03 -5.20
CA ARG A 541 -17.17 -12.29 -5.08
C ARG A 541 -18.04 -12.30 -3.83
N LEU A 542 -17.48 -11.90 -2.69
CA LEU A 542 -18.24 -11.80 -1.44
C LEU A 542 -19.36 -10.76 -1.55
N GLY A 543 -19.07 -9.58 -2.11
CA GLY A 543 -20.09 -8.55 -2.36
C GLY A 543 -21.23 -9.07 -3.24
N ALA A 544 -20.90 -9.76 -4.33
CA ALA A 544 -21.91 -10.39 -5.20
C ALA A 544 -22.72 -11.48 -4.47
N TYR A 545 -22.05 -12.32 -3.68
CA TYR A 545 -22.72 -13.34 -2.85
C TYR A 545 -23.71 -12.70 -1.87
N LEU A 546 -23.29 -11.65 -1.16
CA LEU A 546 -24.14 -10.93 -0.21
C LEU A 546 -25.34 -10.30 -0.91
N THR A 547 -25.13 -9.61 -2.04
CA THR A 547 -26.23 -9.03 -2.85
C THR A 547 -27.22 -10.08 -3.33
N ASN A 548 -26.76 -11.28 -3.70
CA ASN A 548 -27.62 -12.37 -4.18
C ASN A 548 -28.50 -12.99 -3.08
N ARG A 549 -28.30 -12.62 -1.80
CA ARG A 549 -29.17 -13.04 -0.69
C ARG A 549 -30.33 -12.10 -0.41
N LEU A 550 -30.41 -10.97 -1.13
CA LEU A 550 -31.51 -10.04 -0.97
C LEU A 550 -32.76 -10.51 -1.72
N VAL A 551 -33.88 -10.54 -1.02
CA VAL A 551 -35.22 -10.66 -1.59
C VAL A 551 -35.66 -9.28 -2.08
N GLY A 552 -36.24 -9.22 -3.28
CA GLY A 552 -36.60 -7.94 -3.92
C GLY A 552 -35.41 -7.04 -4.28
N GLY A 553 -34.18 -7.46 -3.96
CA GLY A 553 -32.96 -6.69 -4.15
C GLY A 553 -32.71 -5.61 -3.09
N ASP A 554 -33.42 -5.61 -1.96
CA ASP A 554 -33.34 -4.59 -0.92
C ASP A 554 -33.33 -5.11 0.53
N HIS A 555 -33.75 -6.34 0.83
CA HIS A 555 -33.71 -6.87 2.20
C HIS A 555 -33.38 -8.36 2.29
N VAL A 556 -32.90 -8.80 3.45
CA VAL A 556 -32.69 -10.22 3.78
C VAL A 556 -33.97 -10.78 4.39
N GLU A 557 -34.31 -12.02 4.06
CA GLU A 557 -35.38 -12.77 4.71
C GLU A 557 -34.84 -14.02 5.42
N VAL A 558 -35.46 -14.39 6.53
CA VAL A 558 -35.22 -15.63 7.27
C VAL A 558 -36.52 -16.42 7.41
N THR A 559 -36.44 -17.75 7.28
CA THR A 559 -37.59 -18.63 7.49
C THR A 559 -37.43 -19.41 8.79
N GLU A 560 -38.38 -19.22 9.71
CA GLU A 560 -38.45 -19.92 10.99
C GLU A 560 -39.85 -20.55 11.14
N ASP A 561 -39.91 -21.82 11.54
CA ASP A 561 -41.15 -22.59 11.70
C ASP A 561 -42.11 -22.50 10.49
N GLY A 562 -41.54 -22.46 9.27
CA GLY A 562 -42.30 -22.38 8.02
C GLY A 562 -42.91 -21.01 7.72
N LYS A 563 -42.57 -19.97 8.50
CA LYS A 563 -42.94 -18.57 8.25
C LYS A 563 -41.70 -17.78 7.87
N THR A 564 -41.82 -16.92 6.87
CA THR A 564 -40.74 -16.04 6.43
C THR A 564 -40.92 -14.65 7.03
N TYR A 565 -39.82 -14.11 7.57
CA TYR A 565 -39.73 -12.80 8.18
C TYR A 565 -38.60 -12.01 7.52
N VAL A 566 -38.71 -10.69 7.52
CA VAL A 566 -37.60 -9.83 7.16
C VAL A 566 -36.57 -9.88 8.29
N ASP A 567 -35.32 -10.14 7.93
CA ASP A 567 -34.18 -10.05 8.82
C ASP A 567 -33.56 -8.65 8.70
N TYR A 568 -34.10 -7.72 9.47
CA TYR A 568 -33.66 -6.33 9.46
C TYR A 568 -32.22 -6.15 9.96
N ASP A 569 -31.80 -6.99 10.90
CA ASP A 569 -30.47 -6.93 11.47
C ASP A 569 -29.43 -7.35 10.43
N ALA A 570 -29.63 -8.52 9.80
CA ALA A 570 -28.77 -8.96 8.71
C ALA A 570 -28.80 -8.01 7.51
N THR A 571 -29.92 -7.33 7.27
CA THR A 571 -30.01 -6.29 6.23
C THR A 571 -29.16 -5.06 6.58
N ALA A 572 -29.17 -4.61 7.84
CA ALA A 572 -28.34 -3.50 8.30
C ALA A 572 -26.84 -3.85 8.29
N GLU A 573 -26.49 -5.06 8.72
CA GLU A 573 -25.12 -5.57 8.66
C GLU A 573 -24.64 -5.73 7.21
N LEU A 574 -25.52 -6.17 6.30
CA LEU A 574 -25.20 -6.23 4.87
C LEU A 574 -24.85 -4.87 4.29
N VAL A 575 -25.55 -3.80 4.68
CA VAL A 575 -25.21 -2.43 4.26
C VAL A 575 -23.79 -2.06 4.72
N LEU A 576 -23.45 -2.32 5.99
CA LEU A 576 -22.13 -2.02 6.53
C LEU A 576 -21.03 -2.91 5.92
N ALA A 577 -21.33 -4.19 5.68
CA ALA A 577 -20.44 -5.14 5.03
C ALA A 577 -20.11 -4.72 3.58
N LEU A 578 -21.11 -4.34 2.78
CA LEU A 578 -20.90 -3.88 1.41
C LEU A 578 -20.15 -2.53 1.36
N ARG A 579 -20.43 -1.63 2.30
CA ARG A 579 -19.64 -0.39 2.48
C ARG A 579 -18.18 -0.70 2.81
N ALA A 580 -17.93 -1.67 3.70
CA ALA A 580 -16.58 -2.12 3.99
C ALA A 580 -15.90 -2.77 2.78
N LEU A 581 -16.63 -3.49 1.93
CA LEU A 581 -16.07 -4.12 0.72
C LEU A 581 -15.80 -3.15 -0.44
N ASP A 582 -16.44 -1.98 -0.44
CA ASP A 582 -16.48 -1.02 -1.57
C ASP A 582 -17.25 -1.52 -2.78
N GLU A 583 -18.19 -2.42 -2.56
CA GLU A 583 -18.86 -3.16 -3.61
C GLU A 583 -20.37 -2.89 -3.59
N GLN A 584 -21.00 -3.06 -4.74
CA GLN A 584 -22.47 -3.06 -4.86
C GLN A 584 -23.16 -1.77 -4.37
N PRO A 585 -22.73 -0.56 -4.80
CA PRO A 585 -23.26 0.72 -4.30
C PRO A 585 -24.77 0.90 -4.52
N ASP A 586 -25.32 0.39 -5.63
CA ASP A 586 -26.76 0.42 -5.89
C ASP A 586 -27.54 -0.45 -4.88
N THR A 587 -26.97 -1.58 -4.49
CA THR A 587 -27.55 -2.47 -3.50
C THR A 587 -27.54 -1.84 -2.12
N VAL A 588 -26.41 -1.23 -1.75
CA VAL A 588 -26.29 -0.43 -0.53
C VAL A 588 -27.38 0.65 -0.49
N ALA A 589 -27.56 1.42 -1.57
CA ALA A 589 -28.57 2.47 -1.63
C ALA A 589 -30.01 1.93 -1.47
N ARG A 590 -30.34 0.81 -2.13
CA ARG A 590 -31.67 0.18 -2.01
C ARG A 590 -31.93 -0.36 -0.61
N ALA A 591 -30.97 -1.10 -0.03
CA ALA A 591 -31.11 -1.68 1.31
C ALA A 591 -31.17 -0.61 2.41
N SER A 592 -30.34 0.43 2.32
CA SER A 592 -30.43 1.59 3.23
C SER A 592 -31.81 2.26 3.12
N LYS A 593 -32.32 2.45 1.90
CA LYS A 593 -33.66 3.04 1.70
C LYS A 593 -34.76 2.17 2.29
N PHE A 594 -34.68 0.85 2.13
CA PHE A 594 -35.63 -0.10 2.73
C PHE A 594 -35.65 0.01 4.26
N LEU A 595 -34.48 -0.05 4.90
CA LEU A 595 -34.33 0.03 6.36
C LEU A 595 -34.86 1.34 6.95
N LEU A 596 -34.81 2.42 6.19
CA LEU A 596 -35.24 3.75 6.61
C LEU A 596 -36.70 4.07 6.27
N THR A 597 -37.46 3.10 5.77
CA THR A 597 -38.93 3.25 5.66
C THR A 597 -39.56 3.30 7.05
N PRO A 598 -40.65 4.06 7.25
CA PRO A 598 -41.34 4.11 8.53
C PRO A 598 -41.71 2.71 9.06
N GLU A 599 -42.16 1.82 8.19
CA GLU A 599 -42.54 0.46 8.53
C GLU A 599 -41.34 -0.38 8.99
N ALA A 600 -40.20 -0.32 8.28
CA ALA A 600 -38.98 -1.03 8.68
C ALA A 600 -38.41 -0.49 9.99
N VAL A 601 -38.41 0.83 10.18
CA VAL A 601 -37.99 1.47 11.43
C VAL A 601 -38.88 1.01 12.59
N GLN A 602 -40.20 1.01 12.41
CA GLN A 602 -41.13 0.53 13.43
C GLN A 602 -40.95 -0.95 13.76
N ALA A 603 -40.66 -1.79 12.77
CA ALA A 603 -40.42 -3.22 12.98
C ALA A 603 -39.10 -3.51 13.67
N TYR A 604 -38.01 -2.93 13.17
CA TYR A 604 -36.66 -3.26 13.63
C TYR A 604 -36.32 -2.56 14.95
N ALA A 605 -36.59 -1.26 15.05
CA ALA A 605 -36.23 -0.48 16.24
C ALA A 605 -37.32 -0.47 17.32
N HIS A 606 -38.59 -0.66 16.97
CA HIS A 606 -39.71 -0.51 17.91
C HIS A 606 -40.61 -1.76 18.01
N GLY A 607 -40.20 -2.88 17.42
CA GLY A 607 -40.86 -4.19 17.57
C GLY A 607 -42.24 -4.30 16.92
N ALA A 608 -42.75 -3.29 16.21
CA ALA A 608 -44.10 -3.29 15.64
C ALA A 608 -44.14 -3.95 14.24
N PRO A 609 -45.13 -4.80 13.92
CA PRO A 609 -46.36 -5.04 14.64
C PRO A 609 -46.30 -6.23 15.62
N TYR A 610 -45.11 -6.77 15.89
CA TYR A 610 -44.92 -7.98 16.71
C TYR A 610 -45.15 -7.71 18.21
N GLU A 611 -44.89 -6.49 18.67
CA GLU A 611 -45.17 -6.02 20.02
C GLU A 611 -46.38 -5.08 20.07
N GLN A 612 -47.19 -5.21 21.12
CA GLN A 612 -48.32 -4.30 21.39
C GLN A 612 -47.93 -3.09 22.26
N SER A 613 -46.75 -3.14 22.89
CA SER A 613 -46.16 -2.07 23.70
C SER A 613 -45.16 -1.25 22.88
N GLY A 614 -44.98 0.04 23.20
CA GLY A 614 -44.01 0.94 22.57
C GLY A 614 -42.56 0.57 22.89
N ALA A 615 -42.12 -0.57 22.35
CA ALA A 615 -40.76 -1.08 22.47
C ALA A 615 -39.75 -0.16 21.78
N SER A 616 -38.49 -0.26 22.18
CA SER A 616 -37.38 0.49 21.61
C SER A 616 -36.09 -0.25 21.93
N TYR A 617 -35.35 -0.65 20.90
CA TYR A 617 -34.14 -1.43 21.04
C TYR A 617 -32.90 -0.62 20.67
N ALA A 618 -31.91 -0.59 21.55
CA ALA A 618 -30.75 0.28 21.45
C ALA A 618 -29.84 -0.05 20.27
N GLU A 619 -29.55 -1.33 20.03
CA GLU A 619 -28.70 -1.73 18.91
C GLU A 619 -29.38 -1.50 17.55
N PRO A 620 -30.64 -1.91 17.31
CA PRO A 620 -31.36 -1.55 16.09
C PRO A 620 -31.43 -0.06 15.83
N LEU A 621 -31.72 0.77 16.85
CA LEU A 621 -31.69 2.22 16.71
C LEU A 621 -30.29 2.73 16.33
N ALA A 622 -29.23 2.19 16.95
CA ALA A 622 -27.86 2.57 16.64
C ALA A 622 -27.45 2.21 15.19
N LYS A 623 -27.74 0.98 14.75
CA LYS A 623 -27.50 0.53 13.37
C LYS A 623 -28.28 1.39 12.36
N LEU A 624 -29.55 1.74 12.64
CA LEU A 624 -30.34 2.62 11.78
C LEU A 624 -29.82 4.07 11.74
N VAL A 625 -29.32 4.61 12.86
CA VAL A 625 -28.65 5.93 12.86
C VAL A 625 -27.45 5.90 11.91
N LEU A 626 -26.56 4.91 12.03
CA LEU A 626 -25.37 4.81 11.20
C LEU A 626 -25.73 4.59 9.71
N VAL A 627 -26.68 3.71 9.40
CA VAL A 627 -27.19 3.50 8.04
C VAL A 627 -27.79 4.79 7.47
N GLY A 628 -28.57 5.52 8.26
CA GLY A 628 -29.16 6.79 7.88
C GLY A 628 -28.12 7.88 7.62
N GLU A 629 -27.07 7.97 8.44
CA GLU A 629 -25.98 8.93 8.23
C GLU A 629 -25.14 8.60 7.00
N PHE A 630 -24.90 7.31 6.71
CA PHE A 630 -24.30 6.88 5.44
C PHE A 630 -25.18 7.28 4.24
N ALA A 631 -26.49 7.09 4.35
CA ALA A 631 -27.47 7.45 3.32
C ALA A 631 -27.77 8.95 3.25
N LYS A 632 -27.15 9.78 4.12
CA LYS A 632 -27.43 11.22 4.27
C LYS A 632 -28.92 11.51 4.52
N ALA A 633 -29.61 10.61 5.24
CA ALA A 633 -31.00 10.77 5.66
C ALA A 633 -31.10 11.54 6.98
N ASP A 634 -32.30 12.06 7.29
CA ASP A 634 -32.57 12.65 8.59
C ASP A 634 -32.72 11.55 9.65
N VAL A 635 -31.77 11.52 10.58
CA VAL A 635 -31.70 10.56 11.70
C VAL A 635 -32.02 11.19 13.05
N GLY A 636 -32.51 12.43 13.08
CA GLY A 636 -32.71 13.18 14.32
C GLY A 636 -33.61 12.46 15.32
N GLN A 637 -34.73 11.88 14.84
CA GLN A 637 -35.66 11.12 15.67
C GLN A 637 -35.06 9.80 16.16
N LEU A 638 -34.39 9.04 15.28
CA LEU A 638 -33.71 7.78 15.64
C LEU A 638 -32.66 8.00 16.74
N ARG A 639 -31.86 9.07 16.61
CA ARG A 639 -30.87 9.44 17.62
C ARG A 639 -31.53 9.86 18.93
N ALA A 640 -32.62 10.63 18.87
CA ALA A 640 -33.36 11.03 20.07
C ALA A 640 -33.93 9.82 20.81
N ASP A 641 -34.45 8.83 20.08
CA ASP A 641 -34.98 7.60 20.68
C ASP A 641 -33.87 6.73 21.27
N LEU A 642 -32.71 6.61 20.59
CA LEU A 642 -31.54 5.92 21.15
C LEU A 642 -31.07 6.55 22.47
N VAL A 643 -30.99 7.89 22.51
CA VAL A 643 -30.54 8.61 23.70
C VAL A 643 -31.51 8.43 24.88
N LYS A 644 -32.82 8.26 24.65
CA LYS A 644 -33.79 7.96 25.72
C LYS A 644 -33.54 6.62 26.40
N LEU A 645 -32.90 5.67 25.71
CA LEU A 645 -32.55 4.37 26.27
C LEU A 645 -31.29 4.41 27.15
N ARG A 646 -30.55 5.54 27.14
CA ARG A 646 -29.35 5.73 27.96
C ARG A 646 -29.72 6.12 29.38
N GLY A 647 -29.44 5.23 30.34
CA GLY A 647 -29.53 5.48 31.76
C GLY A 647 -28.52 6.52 32.26
N ALA A 648 -28.71 7.00 33.48
CA ALA A 648 -27.80 7.96 34.12
C ALA A 648 -26.38 7.39 34.36
N ASP A 649 -26.28 6.06 34.46
CA ASP A 649 -25.04 5.29 34.54
C ASP A 649 -24.37 5.10 33.16
N GLY A 650 -24.99 5.59 32.08
CA GLY A 650 -24.49 5.47 30.72
C GLY A 650 -24.92 4.20 30.00
N LYS A 651 -25.63 3.29 30.67
CA LYS A 651 -26.06 2.01 30.10
C LYS A 651 -27.22 2.21 29.14
N PHE A 652 -27.18 1.60 27.96
CA PHE A 652 -28.33 1.54 27.06
C PHE A 652 -29.17 0.31 27.38
N THR A 653 -30.46 0.51 27.65
CA THR A 653 -31.38 -0.57 28.03
C THR A 653 -32.59 -0.58 27.09
N ASP A 654 -32.88 -1.73 26.51
CA ASP A 654 -34.05 -1.90 25.65
C ASP A 654 -35.34 -1.79 26.44
N THR A 655 -36.40 -1.36 25.76
CA THR A 655 -37.77 -1.44 26.25
C THR A 655 -38.57 -2.38 25.35
N GLY A 656 -39.38 -3.26 25.93
CA GLY A 656 -40.19 -4.21 25.18
C GLY A 656 -40.27 -5.58 25.85
N SER A 657 -41.17 -6.41 25.33
CA SER A 657 -41.35 -7.80 25.78
C SER A 657 -40.27 -8.74 25.23
N PHE A 658 -39.70 -8.39 24.07
CA PHE A 658 -38.53 -9.03 23.46
C PHE A 658 -37.24 -8.27 23.75
N ALA A 659 -37.24 -7.37 24.75
CA ALA A 659 -36.03 -6.68 25.17
C ALA A 659 -34.94 -7.71 25.50
N ASP A 660 -33.81 -7.57 24.83
CA ASP A 660 -32.69 -8.47 25.06
C ASP A 660 -32.06 -8.16 26.42
N ALA A 661 -32.11 -9.16 27.31
CA ALA A 661 -31.54 -9.10 28.64
C ALA A 661 -30.02 -9.34 28.62
N ASP A 662 -29.45 -9.79 27.50
CA ASP A 662 -28.03 -9.99 27.34
C ASP A 662 -27.36 -8.61 27.15
N GLU A 663 -26.87 -8.07 28.25
CA GLU A 663 -26.22 -6.77 28.34
C GLU A 663 -24.78 -6.85 27.79
N THR A 664 -24.61 -7.12 26.50
CA THR A 664 -23.27 -7.36 25.93
C THR A 664 -22.47 -6.07 25.71
N VAL A 665 -21.14 -6.19 25.74
CA VAL A 665 -20.24 -5.09 25.38
C VAL A 665 -20.38 -4.69 23.91
N GLU A 666 -20.66 -5.65 23.02
CA GLU A 666 -20.84 -5.40 21.58
C GLU A 666 -22.06 -4.50 21.31
N ARG A 667 -23.20 -4.81 21.93
CA ARG A 667 -24.41 -3.99 21.85
C ARG A 667 -24.20 -2.59 22.40
N HIS A 668 -23.49 -2.47 23.52
CA HIS A 668 -23.14 -1.17 24.09
C HIS A 668 -22.21 -0.37 23.15
N ALA A 669 -21.27 -1.04 22.49
CA ALA A 669 -20.37 -0.43 21.51
C ALA A 669 -21.10 0.16 20.30
N TRP A 670 -22.14 -0.50 19.77
CA TRP A 670 -22.99 0.07 18.73
C TRP A 670 -23.64 1.39 19.15
N ALA A 671 -24.21 1.43 20.36
CA ALA A 671 -24.83 2.65 20.88
C ALA A 671 -23.81 3.79 21.07
N LEU A 672 -22.57 3.50 21.50
CA LEU A 672 -21.48 4.48 21.54
C LEU A 672 -21.13 5.03 20.15
N LEU A 673 -21.05 4.16 19.14
CA LEU A 673 -20.75 4.55 17.75
C LEU A 673 -21.84 5.49 17.20
N ALA A 674 -23.12 5.18 17.42
CA ALA A 674 -24.22 6.03 16.96
C ALA A 674 -24.37 7.35 17.76
N THR A 675 -23.78 7.42 18.96
CA THR A 675 -23.83 8.60 19.84
C THR A 675 -22.49 9.30 20.00
N THR A 676 -21.52 9.08 19.10
CA THR A 676 -20.15 9.57 19.29
C THR A 676 -20.03 11.10 19.45
N ALA A 677 -20.99 11.87 18.91
CA ALA A 677 -21.05 13.33 19.10
C ALA A 677 -21.45 13.76 20.53
N ASP A 678 -22.21 12.93 21.24
CA ASP A 678 -22.56 13.10 22.65
C ASP A 678 -22.61 11.72 23.33
N PRO A 679 -21.46 11.14 23.69
CA PRO A 679 -21.40 9.80 24.26
C PRO A 679 -21.93 9.75 25.71
N GLY A 680 -22.07 10.90 26.39
CA GLY A 680 -22.51 10.97 27.79
C GLY A 680 -21.67 10.07 28.72
N PRO A 681 -22.29 9.45 29.74
CA PRO A 681 -21.60 8.54 30.66
C PRO A 681 -21.28 7.16 30.06
N ALA A 682 -21.70 6.87 28.83
CA ALA A 682 -21.60 5.53 28.24
C ALA A 682 -20.14 5.09 27.99
N VAL A 683 -19.25 6.03 27.65
CA VAL A 683 -17.80 5.77 27.50
C VAL A 683 -17.20 5.39 28.84
N GLU A 684 -17.52 6.10 29.92
CA GLU A 684 -17.00 5.79 31.24
C GLU A 684 -17.52 4.44 31.76
N LEU A 685 -18.77 4.09 31.46
CA LEU A 685 -19.29 2.75 31.74
C LEU A 685 -18.46 1.68 31.02
N LEU A 686 -18.19 1.84 29.72
CA LEU A 686 -17.35 0.88 28.98
C LEU A 686 -15.95 0.78 29.60
N LEU A 687 -15.29 1.91 29.86
CA LEU A 687 -13.97 1.97 30.50
C LEU A 687 -13.93 1.36 31.91
N SER A 688 -15.08 1.27 32.59
CA SER A 688 -15.21 0.60 33.89
C SER A 688 -15.21 -0.92 33.81
N ARG A 689 -15.41 -1.49 32.62
CA ARG A 689 -15.50 -2.95 32.41
C ARG A 689 -14.23 -3.59 31.86
N GLN A 690 -13.16 -2.83 31.64
CA GLN A 690 -11.92 -3.40 31.12
C GLN A 690 -11.33 -4.43 32.10
N CYS A 691 -11.03 -5.63 31.62
CA CYS A 691 -10.37 -6.70 32.36
C CYS A 691 -8.92 -6.35 32.71
N ALA A 692 -8.35 -7.08 33.66
CA ALA A 692 -6.99 -6.85 34.15
C ALA A 692 -5.90 -6.99 33.06
N ASP A 693 -6.12 -7.82 32.03
CA ASP A 693 -5.23 -8.00 30.89
C ASP A 693 -5.46 -7.01 29.74
N GLY A 694 -6.38 -6.04 29.91
CA GLY A 694 -6.72 -5.04 28.90
C GLY A 694 -7.86 -5.42 27.95
N THR A 695 -8.32 -6.67 27.95
CA THR A 695 -9.51 -7.11 27.18
C THR A 695 -10.82 -6.60 27.80
N PHE A 696 -11.95 -6.87 27.15
CA PHE A 696 -13.29 -6.57 27.66
C PHE A 696 -14.13 -7.86 27.81
N PRO A 697 -14.95 -7.99 28.87
CA PRO A 697 -15.80 -9.15 29.07
C PRO A 697 -16.92 -9.18 28.02
N LYS A 698 -17.48 -10.36 27.76
CA LYS A 698 -18.64 -10.50 26.87
C LYS A 698 -19.85 -9.69 27.34
N HIS A 699 -20.12 -9.73 28.65
CA HIS A 699 -21.26 -9.06 29.29
C HIS A 699 -20.80 -7.85 30.12
N LEU A 700 -21.53 -6.74 29.98
CA LEU A 700 -21.26 -5.44 30.57
C LEU A 700 -21.50 -5.42 32.08
N ASP A 701 -22.29 -6.35 32.62
CA ASP A 701 -22.53 -6.52 34.06
C ASP A 701 -21.33 -7.16 34.79
N THR A 702 -20.40 -7.78 34.04
CA THR A 702 -19.15 -8.34 34.58
C THR A 702 -18.24 -7.20 35.05
N ALA A 703 -18.22 -6.97 36.37
CA ALA A 703 -17.48 -5.86 36.97
C ALA A 703 -15.96 -6.08 37.03
N GLU A 704 -15.53 -7.34 37.22
CA GLU A 704 -14.11 -7.69 37.30
C GLU A 704 -13.88 -8.99 36.52
N CYS A 705 -12.81 -9.01 35.72
CA CYS A 705 -12.38 -10.16 34.93
C CYS A 705 -10.86 -10.17 34.81
N GLY A 706 -10.27 -11.37 34.83
CA GLY A 706 -8.84 -11.54 34.56
C GLY A 706 -8.52 -11.41 33.07
N SER A 707 -9.35 -12.02 32.23
CA SER A 707 -9.32 -11.97 30.77
C SER A 707 -10.75 -12.00 30.26
N GLY A 708 -10.98 -11.41 29.10
CA GLY A 708 -12.28 -11.16 28.49
C GLY A 708 -12.45 -11.85 27.16
N ASP A 709 -13.47 -11.43 26.43
CA ASP A 709 -13.85 -11.95 25.12
C ASP A 709 -13.21 -11.11 24.00
N LEU A 710 -12.70 -11.75 22.95
CA LEU A 710 -12.00 -11.07 21.87
C LEU A 710 -12.94 -10.29 20.95
N GLY A 711 -14.17 -10.75 20.72
CA GLY A 711 -15.20 -10.03 19.96
C GLY A 711 -15.62 -8.76 20.68
N ALA A 712 -15.95 -8.89 21.97
CA ALA A 712 -16.22 -7.76 22.87
C ALA A 712 -15.06 -6.76 22.92
N THR A 713 -13.82 -7.25 22.99
CA THR A 713 -12.62 -6.41 22.98
C THR A 713 -12.48 -5.64 21.65
N ALA A 714 -12.72 -6.30 20.52
CA ALA A 714 -12.66 -5.66 19.21
C ALA A 714 -13.77 -4.61 19.01
N ALA A 715 -14.99 -4.89 19.50
CA ALA A 715 -16.08 -3.93 19.51
C ALA A 715 -15.76 -2.71 20.41
N ALA A 716 -15.21 -2.94 21.60
CA ALA A 716 -14.77 -1.88 22.50
C ALA A 716 -13.66 -1.02 21.87
N VAL A 717 -12.65 -1.63 21.24
CA VAL A 717 -11.60 -0.90 20.49
C VAL A 717 -12.22 0.00 19.41
N THR A 718 -13.18 -0.53 18.65
CA THR A 718 -13.88 0.21 17.59
C THR A 718 -14.64 1.41 18.14
N ALA A 719 -15.44 1.23 19.20
CA ALA A 719 -16.19 2.31 19.83
C ALA A 719 -15.28 3.35 20.51
N LEU A 720 -14.21 2.90 21.19
CA LEU A 720 -13.27 3.80 21.86
C LEU A 720 -12.47 4.64 20.86
N ALA A 721 -12.17 4.11 19.68
CA ALA A 721 -11.44 4.83 18.65
C ALA A 721 -12.28 5.84 17.85
N ALA A 722 -13.60 5.68 17.82
CA ALA A 722 -14.45 6.48 16.94
C ALA A 722 -14.53 7.95 17.37
N ARG A 723 -14.64 8.82 16.35
CA ARG A 723 -15.07 10.22 16.45
C ARG A 723 -16.06 10.53 15.31
N PRO A 724 -16.86 11.62 15.40
CA PRO A 724 -17.59 12.12 14.24
C PRO A 724 -16.65 12.29 13.04
N HIS A 725 -17.19 12.08 11.83
CA HIS A 725 -16.39 12.15 10.63
C HIS A 725 -15.60 13.46 10.51
N THR A 726 -14.35 13.33 10.08
CA THR A 726 -13.47 14.43 9.69
C THR A 726 -12.45 13.89 8.70
N ASP A 727 -12.04 14.73 7.75
CA ASP A 727 -10.97 14.42 6.80
C ASP A 727 -9.58 14.44 7.45
N ALA A 728 -9.46 14.90 8.70
CA ALA A 728 -8.21 14.87 9.43
C ALA A 728 -7.74 13.42 9.63
N ALA A 729 -6.45 13.17 9.39
CA ALA A 729 -5.84 11.88 9.70
C ALA A 729 -6.02 11.54 11.22
N PRO A 730 -6.11 10.25 11.57
CA PRO A 730 -6.09 9.83 12.97
C PRO A 730 -4.81 10.31 13.67
N SER A 731 -4.94 10.86 14.87
CA SER A 731 -3.82 11.45 15.59
C SER A 731 -2.85 10.36 16.07
N ALA A 732 -1.53 10.58 15.91
CA ALA A 732 -0.52 9.80 16.64
C ALA A 732 -0.29 10.33 18.06
N LYS A 733 -1.02 11.36 18.50
CA LYS A 733 -0.99 11.89 19.86
C LYS A 733 -2.33 11.61 20.55
N ARG A 734 -2.37 11.73 21.88
CA ARG A 734 -3.64 11.72 22.63
C ARG A 734 -4.65 12.70 22.01
N PRO A 735 -5.85 12.24 21.60
CA PRO A 735 -6.89 13.14 21.09
C PRO A 735 -7.40 14.12 22.15
N ASP A 736 -7.80 15.31 21.71
CA ASP A 736 -8.40 16.32 22.59
C ASP A 736 -9.71 15.79 23.21
N GLY A 737 -9.91 16.06 24.49
CA GLY A 737 -11.09 15.59 25.24
C GLY A 737 -11.01 14.13 25.69
N TRP A 738 -9.99 13.36 25.30
CA TRP A 738 -9.78 12.02 25.84
C TRP A 738 -9.08 12.06 27.20
N THR A 739 -9.62 11.30 28.16
CA THR A 739 -8.98 11.05 29.44
C THR A 739 -7.77 10.12 29.27
N GLU A 740 -6.79 10.19 30.17
CA GLU A 740 -5.67 9.23 30.19
C GLU A 740 -6.16 7.79 30.34
N ARG A 741 -7.24 7.61 31.13
CA ARG A 741 -7.92 6.32 31.27
C ARG A 741 -8.41 5.79 29.92
N ARG A 742 -9.06 6.62 29.10
CA ARG A 742 -9.53 6.22 27.76
C ARG A 742 -8.38 5.81 26.86
N VAL A 743 -7.29 6.59 26.83
CA VAL A 743 -6.10 6.29 26.03
C VAL A 743 -5.46 4.98 26.47
N SER A 744 -5.22 4.83 27.77
CA SER A 744 -4.60 3.63 28.36
C SER A 744 -5.45 2.38 28.09
N ALA A 745 -6.77 2.50 28.26
CA ALA A 745 -7.69 1.40 27.97
C ALA A 745 -7.66 1.01 26.50
N PHE A 746 -7.71 1.99 25.59
CA PHE A 746 -7.62 1.75 24.15
C PHE A 746 -6.30 1.04 23.77
N VAL A 747 -5.16 1.55 24.23
CA VAL A 747 -3.83 0.95 23.94
C VAL A 747 -3.74 -0.47 24.49
N SER A 748 -4.22 -0.70 25.72
CA SER A 748 -4.18 -2.01 26.35
C SER A 748 -5.07 -3.03 25.62
N ALA A 749 -6.27 -2.62 25.21
CA ALA A 749 -7.19 -3.47 24.46
C ALA A 749 -6.64 -3.83 23.07
N VAL A 750 -6.10 -2.86 22.34
CA VAL A 750 -5.45 -3.12 21.05
C VAL A 750 -4.24 -4.05 21.21
N SER A 751 -3.47 -3.89 22.29
CA SER A 751 -2.34 -4.78 22.60
C SER A 751 -2.80 -6.21 22.88
N ALA A 752 -3.93 -6.38 23.59
CA ALA A 752 -4.51 -7.70 23.87
C ALA A 752 -5.01 -8.40 22.59
N LEU A 753 -5.51 -7.64 21.60
CA LEU A 753 -5.82 -8.16 20.25
C LEU A 753 -4.57 -8.57 19.44
N GLY A 754 -3.37 -8.22 19.90
CA GLY A 754 -2.09 -8.59 19.30
C GLY A 754 -1.59 -10.00 19.66
N VAL A 755 -2.16 -10.62 20.70
CA VAL A 755 -1.70 -11.91 21.23
C VAL A 755 -2.53 -13.03 20.58
N ARG A 756 -1.91 -13.81 19.68
CA ARG A 756 -2.44 -15.01 18.97
C ARG A 756 -3.09 -14.83 17.57
N PRO A 757 -2.42 -14.25 16.59
CA PRO A 757 -2.54 -14.75 15.24
C PRO A 757 -1.62 -15.96 15.09
N THR A 758 -2.14 -17.05 14.52
CA THR A 758 -1.29 -18.05 13.85
C THR A 758 -0.34 -17.34 12.87
N GLY A 759 0.72 -17.99 12.38
CA GLY A 759 1.69 -17.35 11.46
C GLY A 759 1.09 -16.68 10.21
N GLU A 760 -0.23 -16.82 9.97
CA GLU A 760 -1.00 -16.22 8.88
C GLU A 760 -2.07 -15.18 9.32
N GLY A 761 -2.08 -14.70 10.58
CA GLY A 761 -2.96 -13.61 10.99
C GLY A 761 -4.38 -14.02 11.46
N MET A 762 -4.73 -15.31 11.43
CA MET A 762 -6.05 -15.81 11.84
C MET A 762 -6.12 -16.06 13.34
N VAL A 763 -7.24 -15.67 13.96
CA VAL A 763 -7.60 -15.95 15.36
C VAL A 763 -8.25 -17.32 15.44
N THR A 764 -7.86 -18.13 16.43
CA THR A 764 -8.50 -19.41 16.70
C THR A 764 -9.70 -19.23 17.63
N GLY A 765 -10.83 -19.85 17.31
CA GLY A 765 -11.98 -19.94 18.21
C GLY A 765 -11.70 -20.87 19.40
N GLU A 766 -12.69 -21.01 20.30
CA GLU A 766 -12.57 -21.82 21.53
C GLU A 766 -12.23 -23.29 21.27
N ALA A 767 -12.63 -23.81 20.10
CA ALA A 767 -12.33 -25.17 19.66
C ALA A 767 -10.89 -25.35 19.12
N GLY A 768 -10.07 -24.29 19.10
CA GLY A 768 -8.69 -24.31 18.62
C GLY A 768 -8.53 -24.18 17.09
N GLU A 769 -9.65 -24.15 16.36
CA GLU A 769 -9.68 -23.98 14.90
C GLU A 769 -9.74 -22.50 14.50
N PRO A 770 -9.31 -22.12 13.28
CA PRO A 770 -9.46 -20.76 12.77
C PRO A 770 -10.94 -20.31 12.76
N ASP A 771 -11.22 -19.16 13.37
CA ASP A 771 -12.53 -18.54 13.41
C ASP A 771 -12.57 -17.35 12.44
N VAL A 772 -13.34 -17.48 11.36
CA VAL A 772 -13.44 -16.50 10.28
C VAL A 772 -14.03 -15.18 10.77
N ALA A 773 -15.16 -15.24 11.49
CA ALA A 773 -15.88 -14.07 11.94
C ALA A 773 -15.05 -13.31 12.98
N LEU A 774 -14.52 -14.03 13.98
CA LEU A 774 -13.68 -13.42 15.00
C LEU A 774 -12.39 -12.83 14.40
N SER A 775 -11.75 -13.53 13.46
CA SER A 775 -10.58 -13.00 12.76
C SER A 775 -10.87 -11.70 12.03
N ALA A 776 -12.02 -11.61 11.35
CA ALA A 776 -12.43 -10.41 10.64
C ALA A 776 -12.70 -9.24 11.58
N THR A 777 -13.41 -9.47 12.69
CA THR A 777 -13.70 -8.44 13.70
C THR A 777 -12.41 -7.93 14.36
N VAL A 778 -11.50 -8.83 14.73
CA VAL A 778 -10.19 -8.45 15.31
C VAL A 778 -9.33 -7.69 14.31
N ALA A 779 -9.30 -8.13 13.04
CA ALA A 779 -8.60 -7.43 11.97
C ALA A 779 -9.13 -6.00 11.78
N ALA A 780 -10.45 -5.82 11.75
CA ALA A 780 -11.08 -4.51 11.62
C ALA A 780 -10.73 -3.58 12.78
N ALA A 781 -10.79 -4.08 14.02
CA ALA A 781 -10.41 -3.30 15.21
C ALA A 781 -8.93 -2.88 15.19
N ARG A 782 -8.04 -3.77 14.74
CA ARG A 782 -6.61 -3.46 14.57
C ARG A 782 -6.38 -2.39 13.50
N GLN A 783 -7.07 -2.47 12.36
CA GLN A 783 -7.00 -1.47 11.30
C GLN A 783 -7.47 -0.09 11.78
N ILE A 784 -8.55 -0.05 12.56
CA ILE A 784 -9.04 1.19 13.18
C ILE A 784 -7.95 1.83 14.06
N ALA A 785 -7.16 1.01 14.76
CA ALA A 785 -6.03 1.47 15.55
C ALA A 785 -4.77 1.83 14.72
N GLY A 786 -4.82 1.73 13.39
CA GLY A 786 -3.70 1.99 12.49
C GLY A 786 -2.70 0.83 12.39
N LEU A 787 -3.05 -0.37 12.86
CA LEU A 787 -2.21 -1.56 12.75
C LEU A 787 -2.49 -2.34 11.47
N ASP A 788 -1.45 -2.97 10.93
CA ASP A 788 -1.60 -3.84 9.76
C ASP A 788 -2.42 -5.10 10.08
N ALA A 789 -3.33 -5.43 9.16
CA ALA A 789 -4.13 -6.66 9.15
C ALA A 789 -4.21 -7.29 7.75
N SER A 790 -3.28 -6.93 6.85
CA SER A 790 -3.17 -7.46 5.49
C SER A 790 -3.02 -8.99 5.49
N GLY A 791 -2.28 -9.55 6.45
CA GLY A 791 -2.12 -10.99 6.64
C GLY A 791 -3.46 -11.69 6.85
N THR A 792 -4.29 -11.19 7.76
CA THR A 792 -5.64 -11.72 8.02
C THR A 792 -6.54 -11.57 6.81
N ALA A 793 -6.48 -10.43 6.11
CA ALA A 793 -7.28 -10.19 4.90
C ALA A 793 -6.96 -11.18 3.78
N ARG A 794 -5.66 -11.48 3.56
CA ARG A 794 -5.23 -12.52 2.62
C ARG A 794 -5.74 -13.89 3.02
N SER A 795 -5.62 -14.26 4.29
CA SER A 795 -6.07 -15.54 4.81
C SER A 795 -7.58 -15.71 4.64
N LEU A 796 -8.36 -14.70 5.01
CA LEU A 796 -9.81 -14.67 4.78
C LEU A 796 -10.16 -14.70 3.29
N GLY A 797 -9.44 -13.96 2.44
CA GLY A 797 -9.65 -13.94 0.99
C GLY A 797 -9.45 -15.31 0.33
N LYS A 798 -8.53 -16.15 0.84
CA LYS A 798 -8.35 -17.55 0.40
C LYS A 798 -9.50 -18.47 0.80
N LEU A 799 -10.25 -18.12 1.84
CA LEU A 799 -11.36 -18.90 2.38
C LEU A 799 -12.71 -18.56 1.72
N VAL A 800 -12.77 -17.49 0.91
CA VAL A 800 -13.94 -17.15 0.09
C VAL A 800 -14.17 -18.25 -0.94
N GLN A 801 -15.30 -18.95 -0.83
CA GLN A 801 -15.68 -20.06 -1.71
C GLN A 801 -15.99 -19.61 -3.14
N ALA A 802 -16.19 -20.59 -4.02
CA ALA A 802 -16.45 -20.36 -5.44
C ALA A 802 -17.74 -19.57 -5.70
N ASP A 803 -18.76 -19.75 -4.86
CA ASP A 803 -20.02 -18.98 -4.90
C ASP A 803 -19.92 -17.61 -4.21
N GLY A 804 -18.76 -17.31 -3.61
CA GLY A 804 -18.44 -16.04 -2.95
C GLY A 804 -18.70 -16.00 -1.44
N GLY A 805 -19.30 -17.03 -0.84
CA GLY A 805 -19.55 -17.04 0.61
C GLY A 805 -18.46 -17.75 1.42
N PHE A 806 -18.65 -17.83 2.74
CA PHE A 806 -17.81 -18.57 3.67
C PHE A 806 -18.55 -19.79 4.22
N ALA A 807 -17.83 -20.89 4.49
CA ALA A 807 -18.40 -22.02 5.22
C ALA A 807 -18.74 -21.66 6.67
N LYS A 808 -19.67 -22.41 7.27
CA LYS A 808 -19.83 -22.44 8.72
C LYS A 808 -18.68 -23.21 9.38
N GLY A 809 -17.98 -22.58 10.33
CA GLY A 809 -16.92 -23.23 11.13
C GLY A 809 -15.62 -23.50 10.37
N SER A 810 -14.79 -24.43 10.87
CA SER A 810 -13.48 -24.72 10.29
C SER A 810 -13.60 -25.39 8.90
N VAL A 811 -12.66 -25.09 8.01
CA VAL A 811 -12.62 -25.61 6.62
C VAL A 811 -12.70 -27.14 6.56
N ALA A 812 -12.18 -27.82 7.58
CA ALA A 812 -12.16 -29.28 7.68
C ALA A 812 -13.51 -29.92 8.09
N ALA A 813 -14.43 -29.14 8.68
CA ALA A 813 -15.70 -29.64 9.22
C ALA A 813 -16.94 -29.20 8.40
N SER A 814 -16.74 -28.38 7.36
CA SER A 814 -17.80 -27.85 6.50
C SER A 814 -18.42 -28.92 5.59
N ASP A 815 -19.75 -28.91 5.44
CA ASP A 815 -20.48 -29.71 4.42
C ASP A 815 -20.36 -29.11 3.00
N GLY A 816 -19.48 -28.13 2.82
CA GLY A 816 -19.28 -27.39 1.58
C GLY A 816 -20.33 -26.31 1.31
N LYS A 817 -21.30 -26.09 2.22
CA LYS A 817 -22.27 -24.99 2.07
C LYS A 817 -21.78 -23.72 2.74
N THR A 818 -22.05 -22.61 2.08
CA THR A 818 -21.81 -21.29 2.63
C THR A 818 -22.86 -20.89 3.66
N ASP A 819 -22.39 -20.25 4.73
CA ASP A 819 -23.14 -19.67 5.82
C ASP A 819 -23.22 -18.15 5.65
N PHE A 820 -24.43 -17.62 5.56
CA PHE A 820 -24.65 -16.20 5.30
C PHE A 820 -24.17 -15.31 6.46
N PRO A 821 -24.48 -15.59 7.74
CA PRO A 821 -23.95 -14.81 8.87
C PRO A 821 -22.42 -14.76 8.91
N THR A 822 -21.74 -15.90 8.74
CA THR A 822 -20.27 -15.93 8.69
C THR A 822 -19.74 -15.07 7.52
N SER A 823 -20.41 -15.11 6.37
CA SER A 823 -20.03 -14.32 5.19
C SER A 823 -20.20 -12.82 5.41
N LEU A 824 -21.27 -12.40 6.10
CA LEU A 824 -21.48 -11.01 6.50
C LEU A 824 -20.36 -10.53 7.42
N ALA A 825 -20.10 -11.27 8.50
CA ALA A 825 -19.07 -10.93 9.48
C ALA A 825 -17.66 -10.88 8.87
N ALA A 826 -17.39 -11.72 7.86
CA ALA A 826 -16.09 -11.78 7.19
C ALA A 826 -15.77 -10.53 6.34
N ALA A 827 -16.77 -9.72 5.97
CA ALA A 827 -16.63 -8.68 4.95
C ALA A 827 -15.53 -7.66 5.23
N GLN A 828 -15.48 -7.10 6.45
CA GLN A 828 -14.44 -6.13 6.84
C GLN A 828 -13.04 -6.76 6.84
N GLY A 829 -12.94 -8.03 7.26
CA GLY A 829 -11.71 -8.79 7.25
C GLY A 829 -11.21 -9.05 5.83
N VAL A 830 -12.08 -9.52 4.94
CA VAL A 830 -11.77 -9.74 3.51
C VAL A 830 -11.39 -8.44 2.81
N ALA A 831 -12.08 -7.35 3.12
CA ALA A 831 -11.79 -6.05 2.53
C ALA A 831 -10.45 -5.46 2.98
N GLY A 832 -9.87 -5.96 4.08
CA GLY A 832 -8.69 -5.36 4.69
C GLY A 832 -8.95 -3.92 5.19
N ARG A 833 -10.21 -3.55 5.41
CA ARG A 833 -10.62 -2.23 5.89
C ARG A 833 -11.89 -2.32 6.75
N SER A 834 -12.00 -1.42 7.73
CA SER A 834 -13.21 -1.21 8.51
C SER A 834 -14.21 -0.33 7.78
N TRP A 835 -15.52 -0.50 8.03
CA TRP A 835 -16.51 0.46 7.54
C TRP A 835 -16.32 1.87 8.13
N LEU A 836 -15.65 2.02 9.28
CA LEU A 836 -15.28 3.34 9.85
C LEU A 836 -14.36 4.14 8.92
N THR A 837 -13.63 3.47 8.04
CA THR A 837 -12.74 4.08 7.04
C THR A 837 -13.26 3.89 5.61
N ALA A 838 -14.51 3.45 5.45
CA ALA A 838 -15.15 3.37 4.13
C ALA A 838 -15.52 4.77 3.62
N ALA A 839 -15.69 4.87 2.30
CA ALA A 839 -16.17 6.09 1.67
C ALA A 839 -17.51 6.54 2.27
N ASP A 840 -17.64 7.85 2.50
CA ASP A 840 -18.79 8.52 3.12
C ASP A 840 -19.13 8.10 4.56
N SER A 841 -18.22 7.40 5.25
CA SER A 841 -18.41 6.99 6.64
C SER A 841 -18.79 8.19 7.53
N PRO A 842 -19.84 8.06 8.36
CA PRO A 842 -20.22 9.13 9.28
C PRO A 842 -19.30 9.25 10.49
N LEU A 843 -18.39 8.28 10.66
CA LEU A 843 -17.37 8.25 11.69
C LEU A 843 -15.98 8.20 11.05
N SER A 844 -14.96 8.55 11.83
CA SER A 844 -13.55 8.33 11.49
C SER A 844 -12.78 7.85 12.72
N PRO A 845 -11.65 7.15 12.57
CA PRO A 845 -10.78 6.86 13.70
C PRO A 845 -10.15 8.14 14.25
N ALA A 846 -10.17 8.31 15.57
CA ALA A 846 -9.59 9.47 16.24
C ALA A 846 -8.08 9.37 16.45
N VAL A 847 -7.56 8.15 16.51
CA VAL A 847 -6.20 7.86 16.97
C VAL A 847 -5.59 6.71 16.17
N ARG A 848 -4.26 6.73 15.98
CA ARG A 848 -3.46 5.63 15.43
C ARG A 848 -2.29 5.30 16.35
N LEU A 849 -1.90 4.03 16.39
CA LEU A 849 -0.74 3.55 17.15
C LEU A 849 0.51 3.42 16.25
N PRO A 850 1.72 3.56 16.80
CA PRO A 850 2.02 3.91 18.21
C PRO A 850 1.74 5.38 18.51
N LEU A 851 1.42 5.68 19.77
CA LEU A 851 1.31 7.07 20.23
C LEU A 851 2.70 7.68 20.36
N SER A 852 2.89 8.87 19.80
CA SER A 852 4.08 9.70 19.91
C SER A 852 3.88 10.68 21.08
N ASP A 853 4.42 10.37 22.26
CA ASP A 853 4.34 11.33 23.38
C ASP A 853 5.29 12.51 23.19
N VAL A 854 4.80 13.68 23.60
CA VAL A 854 5.48 14.98 23.59
C VAL A 854 6.47 15.04 24.75
N SER A 855 7.76 15.22 24.46
CA SER A 855 8.68 16.22 25.07
C SER A 855 10.15 15.94 24.73
N ALA A 856 10.64 16.60 23.68
CA ALA A 856 12.06 16.67 23.31
C ALA A 856 12.87 17.68 24.17
N GLU A 857 12.45 17.98 25.40
CA GLU A 857 13.09 19.01 26.26
C GLU A 857 13.80 18.48 27.51
N ASN A 858 13.85 17.16 27.75
CA ASN A 858 14.70 16.57 28.81
C ASN A 858 15.77 15.60 28.29
N ALA A 859 16.01 15.55 26.98
CA ALA A 859 17.07 14.73 26.39
C ALA A 859 18.37 15.52 26.18
N VAL A 860 18.76 16.34 27.17
CA VAL A 860 20.14 16.83 27.31
C VAL A 860 20.58 16.60 28.75
N SER A 861 20.83 15.33 29.07
CA SER A 861 21.77 14.83 30.09
C SER A 861 21.52 13.34 30.26
N GLY A 862 22.34 12.50 29.63
CA GLY A 862 22.12 11.07 29.66
C GLY A 862 23.26 10.22 29.09
N THR A 863 24.50 10.67 29.22
CA THR A 863 25.67 9.80 29.15
C THR A 863 25.66 8.88 30.37
N GLN A 864 24.79 7.87 30.38
CA GLN A 864 24.80 6.66 31.21
C GLN A 864 23.42 5.98 31.12
N LEU A 865 23.30 4.94 30.29
CA LEU A 865 22.34 3.82 30.48
C LEU A 865 22.72 2.65 29.55
N GLN A 866 23.98 2.24 29.63
CA GLN A 866 24.40 0.84 29.51
C GLN A 866 24.96 0.43 30.88
N ALA A 867 24.05 0.18 31.83
CA ALA A 867 24.21 -0.57 33.09
C ALA A 867 23.19 -0.08 34.14
N ALA A 868 22.03 -0.74 34.25
CA ALA A 868 21.27 -0.94 35.50
C ALA A 868 19.84 -1.48 35.21
N ALA A 869 19.73 -2.73 34.77
CA ALA A 869 18.59 -3.55 35.14
C ALA A 869 18.93 -4.25 36.46
N GLN A 870 18.88 -3.48 37.55
CA GLN A 870 18.80 -4.00 38.92
C GLN A 870 17.62 -3.29 39.60
N THR A 871 16.45 -3.92 39.54
CA THR A 871 15.35 -3.57 40.44
C THR A 871 15.57 -4.30 41.77
N THR A 872 15.66 -3.51 42.84
CA THR A 872 15.61 -3.95 44.23
C THR A 872 14.35 -4.77 44.49
N GLN A 873 14.54 -6.07 44.70
CA GLN A 873 13.51 -6.98 45.19
C GLN A 873 13.35 -6.82 46.71
N PRO A 874 12.12 -6.79 47.26
CA PRO A 874 11.93 -6.78 48.70
C PRO A 874 12.46 -8.10 49.31
N PRO A 875 13.14 -8.07 50.48
CA PRO A 875 13.93 -9.20 51.00
C PRO A 875 13.13 -10.49 51.29
N TRP A 876 11.79 -10.48 51.21
CA TRP A 876 10.97 -11.68 51.39
C TRP A 876 10.88 -12.56 50.13
N THR A 877 11.09 -12.04 48.92
CA THR A 877 11.00 -12.84 47.69
C THR A 877 12.19 -13.80 47.51
N THR A 878 13.38 -13.42 47.98
CA THR A 878 14.55 -14.30 48.02
C THR A 878 14.43 -15.42 49.05
N TRP A 879 13.83 -15.15 50.22
CA TRP A 879 13.57 -16.21 51.22
C TRP A 879 12.38 -17.10 50.82
N GLY A 880 11.38 -16.55 50.12
CA GLY A 880 10.24 -17.31 49.60
C GLY A 880 10.64 -18.33 48.52
N LEU A 881 11.51 -17.95 47.59
CA LEU A 881 11.99 -18.86 46.53
C LEU A 881 12.95 -19.93 47.07
N VAL A 882 13.79 -19.59 48.05
CA VAL A 882 14.63 -20.58 48.76
C VAL A 882 13.77 -21.54 49.60
N GLY A 883 12.74 -21.03 50.28
CA GLY A 883 11.78 -21.85 51.04
C GLY A 883 10.99 -22.81 50.15
N LEU A 884 10.54 -22.35 48.98
CA LEU A 884 9.84 -23.19 47.99
C LEU A 884 10.76 -24.28 47.42
N ALA A 885 12.02 -23.94 47.13
CA ALA A 885 13.00 -24.91 46.64
C ALA A 885 13.34 -25.98 47.70
N VAL A 886 13.46 -25.59 48.97
CA VAL A 886 13.70 -26.53 50.09
C VAL A 886 12.48 -27.44 50.32
N LEU A 887 11.26 -26.92 50.22
CA LEU A 887 10.02 -27.70 50.33
C LEU A 887 9.88 -28.70 49.18
N LEU A 888 10.18 -28.30 47.95
CA LEU A 888 10.17 -29.19 46.78
C LEU A 888 11.26 -30.28 46.87
N LEU A 889 12.44 -29.94 47.39
CA LEU A 889 13.51 -30.91 47.63
C LEU A 889 13.13 -31.91 48.73
N ALA A 890 12.52 -31.45 49.81
CA ALA A 890 12.03 -32.31 50.89
C ALA A 890 10.91 -33.26 50.42
N ALA A 891 9.97 -32.76 49.62
CA ALA A 891 8.92 -33.56 49.00
C ALA A 891 9.48 -34.64 48.05
N ALA A 892 10.50 -34.29 47.26
CA ALA A 892 11.19 -35.24 46.38
C ALA A 892 11.93 -36.33 47.20
N ILE A 893 12.59 -35.96 48.30
CA ILE A 893 13.26 -36.92 49.19
C ILE A 893 12.25 -37.87 49.85
N VAL A 894 11.11 -37.37 50.33
CA VAL A 894 10.03 -38.20 50.90
C VAL A 894 9.47 -39.16 49.84
N LEU A 895 9.26 -38.68 48.61
CA LEU A 895 8.79 -39.52 47.51
C LEU A 895 9.79 -40.64 47.17
N ILE A 896 11.09 -40.34 47.18
CA ILE A 896 12.17 -41.33 46.98
C ILE A 896 12.19 -42.36 48.13
N PHE A 897 11.97 -41.96 49.38
CA PHE A 897 11.88 -42.87 50.52
C PHE A 897 10.63 -43.77 50.46
N LEU A 898 9.49 -43.23 50.05
CA LEU A 898 8.25 -43.99 49.86
C LEU A 898 8.38 -45.01 48.72
N LEU A 899 8.96 -44.60 47.58
CA LEU A 899 9.24 -45.49 46.45
C LEU A 899 10.23 -46.61 46.83
N ARG A 900 11.30 -46.30 47.59
CA ARG A 900 12.22 -47.32 48.12
C ARG A 900 11.55 -48.29 49.09
N ARG A 901 10.59 -47.82 49.90
CA ARG A 901 9.83 -48.67 50.83
C ARG A 901 8.87 -49.61 50.10
N PHE A 902 8.26 -49.15 49.02
CA PHE A 902 7.38 -49.99 48.17
C PHE A 902 8.15 -51.03 47.35
N ILE A 903 9.38 -50.74 46.94
CA ILE A 903 10.23 -51.69 46.21
C ILE A 903 10.76 -52.79 47.14
N LYS A 904 10.92 -52.52 48.44
CA LYS A 904 11.36 -53.52 49.44
C LYS A 904 10.27 -54.50 49.87
N THR A 905 8.99 -54.23 49.61
CA THR A 905 7.87 -55.06 50.09
C THR A 905 7.26 -56.00 49.03
N LYS A 906 7.71 -55.95 47.77
CA LYS A 906 7.22 -56.85 46.71
C LYS A 906 8.32 -57.71 46.08
N GLY A 907 9.12 -58.34 46.94
CA GLY A 907 10.07 -59.38 46.57
C GLY A 907 10.10 -60.52 47.59
N ALA A 908 9.09 -61.39 47.56
CA ALA A 908 9.16 -62.75 48.08
C ALA A 908 8.29 -63.66 47.18
N THR A 909 9.01 -64.50 46.44
CA THR A 909 8.71 -65.60 45.51
C THR A 909 7.85 -66.74 46.08
N PRO A 910 7.40 -67.74 45.27
CA PRO A 910 7.76 -68.05 43.87
C PRO A 910 6.71 -67.71 42.82
#